data_AF-A0A957FQ96-F1
#
_entry.id   AF-A0A957FQ96-F1
#
_cell.length_a   1.000
_cell.length_b   1.000
_cell.length_c   1.000
_cell.angle_alpha   90.00
_cell.angle_beta   90.00
_cell.angle_gamma   90.00
#
_symmetry.space_group_name_H-M   'P 1'
#
loop_
_entity.id
_entity.type
_entity.pdbx_description
1 polymer ?
#
loop_
_entity_poly.entity_id
_entity_poly.type
_entity_poly.pdbx_seq_one_letter_code
_entity_poly.pdbx_strand_id
1 'polypeptide(L)'
;PVAEVSSAPAAQVVSDANFPRRVPVPVLRPPLAWSKPTGVTLGKGDTVLLMSDKGGVGKSLQARLEKRGVTVVALEAGDMGQQVEAAGAISGVYWLPALDSQPDLAELDLAQWRERTQVLVKDLFMVMHAIATSEPEAMPFLVSGTRLGGFHGYTAVGNNNPLGGAVSGFTKAYKREAPDALVKVIDFPESRKTAALADLLIEETVSDPGIVEVGYDDDETRYGISFEVQPLPAGTGQKLTRETVFVITGAAGGITSAITTDLAQASGGIFYLLDLTPEPDPTDPHIAQFRQNADDLQQVLIDEARARGERPKPVEIKQEIGQIERRAAALDAIEAVQKAGGTAVYRSVNLLDGPALTSVVDEIREKHGRVDILVHAGGIEISKALADKPAEQFALVFDIKADGMFSLLKAIGDMPLGATVVFSSVAGRFGNSGQTDYSAANDLLCKLTSYLRHTRPNTQAIAVDWTAWGGIGMATRGSIPAIMKAAGIDMLPPEIGIPVVRQELTSGYAGELVMAGSLGMMAAPFDETGGLDVDLVNDWLRSQETPLLMVGGVKGYDLLEGWQVETSLNPNHQPFLYDHAMDGTPLLPGVMGTETFAQLATVATPANYVVQAVQNEQFLNPFKFYRMEPQMLYLSLQMVVQADGSLLGQGKLRSVRELAQPGLPPQEKVHFTAEVV
;
A
#
# COMPACT_ATOMS: atom_id res chain seq x y z
N PRO A 1 2.42 48.92 30.97
CA PRO A 1 3.28 48.46 29.87
C PRO A 1 3.84 47.07 30.18
N VAL A 2 3.07 46.04 29.84
CA VAL A 2 3.47 44.63 29.91
C VAL A 2 3.30 44.13 28.48
N ALA A 3 4.42 43.74 27.87
CA ALA A 3 4.51 43.35 26.48
C ALA A 3 3.80 42.01 26.26
N GLU A 4 2.89 41.98 25.29
CA GLU A 4 2.28 40.76 24.76
C GLU A 4 3.36 39.90 24.10
N VAL A 5 3.49 38.67 24.58
CA VAL A 5 4.27 37.63 23.94
C VAL A 5 3.49 37.19 22.71
N SER A 6 3.99 37.60 21.55
CA SER A 6 3.55 37.18 20.22
C SER A 6 3.50 35.65 20.14
N SER A 7 2.29 35.09 20.08
CA SER A 7 2.06 33.70 19.70
C SER A 7 2.55 33.50 18.27
N ALA A 8 3.52 32.61 18.07
CA ALA A 8 3.92 32.16 16.75
C ALA A 8 2.70 31.60 15.99
N PRO A 9 2.54 31.89 14.68
CA PRO A 9 1.45 31.32 13.90
C PRO A 9 1.60 29.80 13.85
N ALA A 10 0.51 29.09 14.12
CA ALA A 10 0.41 27.65 13.94
C ALA A 10 0.81 27.31 12.49
N ALA A 11 1.86 26.52 12.33
CA ALA A 11 2.30 26.07 11.02
C ALA A 11 1.26 25.11 10.44
N GLN A 12 0.35 25.64 9.62
CA GLN A 12 -0.29 24.86 8.56
C GLN A 12 0.81 24.48 7.57
N VAL A 13 1.46 23.34 7.81
CA VAL A 13 2.29 22.72 6.79
C VAL A 13 1.39 21.79 5.98
N VAL A 14 0.94 22.39 4.88
CA VAL A 14 0.51 21.83 3.60
C VAL A 14 1.27 20.52 3.31
N SER A 15 0.63 19.58 2.61
CA SER A 15 1.34 18.55 1.85
C SER A 15 2.61 19.16 1.23
N ASP A 16 3.80 18.77 1.70
CA ASP A 16 5.01 19.16 1.00
C ASP A 16 4.83 18.66 -0.44
N ALA A 17 4.97 19.54 -1.43
CA ALA A 17 4.76 19.16 -2.83
C ALA A 17 5.67 17.97 -3.22
N ASN A 18 6.78 17.79 -2.49
CA ASN A 18 7.70 16.68 -2.68
C ASN A 18 7.30 15.41 -1.92
N PHE A 19 6.44 15.48 -0.90
CA PHE A 19 5.93 14.33 -0.10
C PHE A 19 4.41 14.43 0.07
N PRO A 20 3.64 14.23 -1.00
CA PRO A 20 2.21 14.39 -0.95
C PRO A 20 1.53 13.28 -0.14
N ARG A 21 0.44 13.65 0.53
CA ARG A 21 -0.46 12.73 1.23
C ARG A 21 -1.32 12.00 0.19
N ARG A 22 -0.97 10.74 -0.09
CA ARG A 22 -1.67 9.90 -1.07
C ARG A 22 -2.66 8.97 -0.38
N VAL A 23 -3.91 9.00 -0.79
CA VAL A 23 -4.96 8.08 -0.31
C VAL A 23 -5.25 7.05 -1.40
N PRO A 24 -5.16 5.73 -1.12
CA PRO A 24 -5.52 4.73 -2.10
C PRO A 24 -7.00 4.82 -2.49
N VAL A 25 -7.29 4.82 -3.79
CA VAL A 25 -8.65 4.92 -4.32
C VAL A 25 -8.87 3.88 -5.42
N PRO A 26 -10.05 3.24 -5.47
CA PRO A 26 -10.41 2.40 -6.61
C PRO A 26 -10.61 3.24 -7.87
N VAL A 27 -10.01 2.78 -8.97
CA VAL A 27 -10.10 3.41 -10.29
C VAL A 27 -10.57 2.41 -11.32
N LEU A 28 -11.38 2.87 -12.26
CA LEU A 28 -11.91 2.02 -13.33
C LEU A 28 -10.77 1.49 -14.21
N ARG A 29 -10.74 0.18 -14.41
CA ARG A 29 -9.76 -0.49 -15.25
C ARG A 29 -10.41 -0.87 -16.59
N PRO A 30 -9.71 -0.74 -17.72
CA PRO A 30 -10.25 -1.18 -19.01
C PRO A 30 -10.69 -2.65 -18.99
N PRO A 31 -11.75 -3.00 -19.76
CA PRO A 31 -12.27 -4.36 -19.81
C PRO A 31 -11.23 -5.32 -20.40
N LEU A 32 -11.30 -6.60 -19.99
CA LEU A 32 -10.39 -7.65 -20.50
C LEU A 32 -10.46 -7.82 -22.02
N ALA A 33 -11.61 -7.53 -22.63
CA ALA A 33 -11.80 -7.56 -24.08
C ALA A 33 -10.86 -6.59 -24.84
N TRP A 34 -10.31 -5.58 -24.17
CA TRP A 34 -9.35 -4.63 -24.74
C TRP A 34 -7.92 -4.87 -24.24
N SER A 35 -7.67 -5.97 -23.54
CA SER A 35 -6.37 -6.27 -22.94
C SER A 35 -5.54 -7.21 -23.81
N LYS A 36 -4.22 -7.01 -23.79
CA LYS A 36 -3.25 -7.93 -24.41
C LYS A 36 -3.31 -9.31 -23.75
N PRO A 37 -2.92 -10.39 -24.46
CA PRO A 37 -2.67 -11.67 -23.82
C PRO A 37 -1.47 -11.57 -22.85
N THR A 38 -1.49 -12.35 -21.76
CA THR A 38 -0.39 -12.40 -20.77
C THR A 38 0.78 -13.27 -21.23
N GLY A 39 0.58 -14.11 -22.24
CA GLY A 39 1.52 -15.14 -22.66
C GLY A 39 1.37 -16.45 -21.87
N VAL A 40 0.58 -16.49 -20.79
CA VAL A 40 0.27 -17.72 -20.07
C VAL A 40 -0.67 -18.59 -20.90
N THR A 41 -0.32 -19.86 -21.07
CA THR A 41 -1.20 -20.88 -21.65
C THR A 41 -1.84 -21.73 -20.56
N LEU A 42 -3.08 -22.15 -20.80
CA LEU A 42 -3.81 -23.07 -19.94
C LEU A 42 -4.41 -24.18 -20.80
N GLY A 43 -3.60 -25.19 -21.10
CA GLY A 43 -3.97 -26.31 -21.96
C GLY A 43 -3.28 -27.61 -21.61
N LYS A 44 -3.26 -28.53 -22.58
CA LYS A 44 -2.69 -29.86 -22.41
C LYS A 44 -1.18 -29.77 -22.18
N GLY A 45 -0.73 -30.33 -21.05
CA GLY A 45 0.69 -30.34 -20.65
C GLY A 45 1.02 -29.32 -19.56
N ASP A 46 0.12 -28.38 -19.29
CA ASP A 46 0.25 -27.48 -18.15
C ASP A 46 -0.17 -28.19 -16.85
N THR A 47 0.61 -27.98 -15.79
CA THR A 47 0.30 -28.45 -14.44
C THR A 47 0.15 -27.24 -13.53
N VAL A 48 -0.98 -27.15 -12.83
CA VAL A 48 -1.24 -26.06 -11.88
C VAL A 48 -1.53 -26.60 -10.50
N LEU A 49 -1.00 -25.92 -9.49
CA LEU A 49 -1.37 -26.16 -8.10
C LEU A 49 -2.62 -25.35 -7.76
N LEU A 50 -3.55 -25.94 -7.02
CA LEU A 50 -4.77 -25.29 -6.59
C LEU A 50 -5.01 -25.51 -5.10
N MET A 51 -4.88 -24.44 -4.31
CA MET A 51 -5.42 -24.41 -2.95
C MET A 51 -6.84 -23.84 -3.00
N SER A 52 -7.83 -24.67 -2.70
CA SER A 52 -9.24 -24.31 -2.86
C SER A 52 -9.80 -23.55 -1.66
N ASP A 53 -10.77 -22.68 -1.92
CA ASP A 53 -11.73 -22.19 -0.93
C ASP A 53 -12.73 -23.29 -0.54
N LYS A 54 -13.40 -23.11 0.60
CA LYS A 54 -14.51 -23.96 1.07
C LYS A 54 -15.83 -23.63 0.38
N GLY A 55 -15.97 -22.42 -0.19
CA GLY A 55 -17.15 -21.94 -0.94
C GLY A 55 -17.38 -22.58 -2.32
N GLY A 56 -16.44 -23.39 -2.81
CA GLY A 56 -16.55 -24.18 -4.04
C GLY A 56 -16.06 -23.48 -5.31
N VAL A 57 -15.37 -22.33 -5.20
CA VAL A 57 -14.79 -21.64 -6.37
C VAL A 57 -13.68 -22.49 -6.96
N GLY A 58 -12.80 -23.04 -6.12
CA GLY A 58 -11.74 -23.96 -6.50
C GLY A 58 -12.26 -25.20 -7.23
N LYS A 59 -13.36 -25.81 -6.74
CA LYS A 59 -14.01 -26.94 -7.44
C LYS A 59 -14.50 -26.54 -8.84
N SER A 60 -15.07 -25.34 -8.95
CA SER A 60 -15.56 -24.80 -10.22
C SER A 60 -14.44 -24.44 -11.18
N LEU A 61 -13.31 -23.96 -10.66
CA LEU A 61 -12.09 -23.64 -11.41
C LEU A 61 -11.40 -24.91 -11.90
N GLN A 62 -11.22 -25.91 -11.02
CA GLN A 62 -10.65 -27.20 -11.36
C GLN A 62 -11.38 -27.85 -12.54
N ALA A 63 -12.72 -27.93 -12.47
CA ALA A 63 -13.52 -28.52 -13.55
C ALA A 63 -13.34 -27.79 -14.90
N ARG A 64 -13.15 -26.47 -14.89
CA ARG A 64 -12.91 -25.67 -16.11
C ARG A 64 -11.51 -25.89 -16.68
N LEU A 65 -10.50 -25.94 -15.81
CA LEU A 65 -9.11 -26.17 -16.19
C LEU A 65 -8.91 -27.59 -16.76
N GLU A 66 -9.44 -28.62 -16.09
CA GLU A 66 -9.37 -30.01 -16.55
C GLU A 66 -10.08 -30.19 -17.90
N LYS A 67 -11.21 -29.50 -18.12
CA LYS A 67 -11.89 -29.47 -19.43
C LYS A 67 -11.03 -28.87 -20.54
N ARG A 68 -10.10 -27.96 -20.21
CA ARG A 68 -9.10 -27.40 -21.13
C ARG A 68 -7.87 -28.31 -21.30
N GLY A 69 -7.79 -29.42 -20.55
CA GLY A 69 -6.68 -30.37 -20.59
C GLY A 69 -5.53 -30.05 -19.62
N VAL A 70 -5.71 -29.07 -18.74
CA VAL A 70 -4.73 -28.73 -17.68
C VAL A 70 -4.76 -29.81 -16.59
N THR A 71 -3.60 -30.23 -16.12
CA THR A 71 -3.47 -31.08 -14.94
C THR A 71 -3.59 -30.22 -13.69
N VAL A 72 -4.60 -30.47 -12.86
CA VAL A 72 -4.79 -29.73 -11.60
C VAL A 72 -4.37 -30.61 -10.44
N VAL A 73 -3.40 -30.13 -9.64
CA VAL A 73 -3.01 -30.74 -8.38
C VAL A 73 -3.67 -29.96 -7.25
N ALA A 74 -4.73 -30.53 -6.68
CA ALA A 74 -5.41 -29.94 -5.53
C ALA A 74 -4.53 -30.11 -4.28
N LEU A 75 -4.26 -29.00 -3.59
CA LEU A 75 -3.49 -28.98 -2.35
C LEU A 75 -4.43 -29.18 -1.16
N GLU A 76 -3.96 -29.96 -0.18
CA GLU A 76 -4.62 -30.16 1.10
C GLU A 76 -3.74 -29.71 2.26
N ALA A 77 -4.35 -29.44 3.42
CA ALA A 77 -3.62 -29.10 4.63
C ALA A 77 -2.62 -30.21 5.00
N GLY A 78 -1.38 -29.85 5.33
CA GLY A 78 -0.31 -30.81 5.61
C GLY A 78 1.04 -30.29 5.16
N ASP A 79 1.93 -31.21 4.77
CA ASP A 79 3.25 -30.85 4.23
C ASP A 79 3.11 -30.32 2.80
N MET A 80 3.09 -28.98 2.69
CA MET A 80 2.98 -28.29 1.39
C MET A 80 4.20 -28.56 0.50
N GLY A 81 5.40 -28.68 1.08
CA GLY A 81 6.63 -28.91 0.32
C GLY A 81 6.63 -30.27 -0.36
N GLN A 82 6.21 -31.32 0.37
CA GLN A 82 6.10 -32.67 -0.19
C GLN A 82 5.05 -32.74 -1.32
N GLN A 83 3.93 -32.02 -1.18
CA GLN A 83 2.90 -31.97 -2.22
C GLN A 83 3.41 -31.28 -3.49
N VAL A 84 4.17 -30.19 -3.35
CA VAL A 84 4.83 -29.51 -4.48
C VAL A 84 5.84 -30.43 -5.16
N GLU A 85 6.70 -31.10 -4.40
CA GLU A 85 7.70 -32.03 -4.95
C GLU A 85 7.03 -33.18 -5.73
N ALA A 86 5.92 -33.73 -5.23
CA ALA A 86 5.18 -34.80 -5.88
C ALA A 86 4.49 -34.36 -7.19
N ALA A 87 4.18 -33.06 -7.33
CA ALA A 87 3.51 -32.51 -8.51
C ALA A 87 4.46 -32.34 -9.71
N GLY A 88 5.77 -32.23 -9.48
CA GLY A 88 6.78 -32.01 -10.52
C GLY A 88 6.73 -30.58 -11.09
N ALA A 89 6.99 -30.43 -12.39
CA ALA A 89 7.05 -29.12 -13.04
C ALA A 89 5.71 -28.36 -12.98
N ILE A 90 5.74 -27.13 -12.48
CA ILE A 90 4.56 -26.30 -12.20
C ILE A 90 4.49 -25.11 -13.15
N SER A 91 3.39 -25.00 -13.91
CA SER A 91 3.09 -23.84 -14.76
C SER A 91 2.54 -22.66 -13.96
N GLY A 92 1.85 -22.91 -12.85
CA GLY A 92 1.24 -21.85 -12.04
C GLY A 92 0.52 -22.31 -10.78
N VAL A 93 0.15 -21.34 -9.95
CA VAL A 93 -0.52 -21.53 -8.67
C VAL A 93 -1.79 -20.69 -8.61
N TYR A 94 -2.90 -21.33 -8.29
CA TYR A 94 -4.15 -20.67 -7.88
C TYR A 94 -4.32 -20.79 -6.37
N TRP A 95 -4.42 -19.65 -5.68
CA TRP A 95 -4.53 -19.57 -4.23
C TRP A 95 -5.85 -18.92 -3.80
N LEU A 96 -6.82 -19.74 -3.40
CA LEU A 96 -8.20 -19.31 -3.15
C LEU A 96 -8.69 -19.30 -1.69
N PRO A 97 -7.97 -19.73 -0.63
CA PRO A 97 -8.52 -19.73 0.74
C PRO A 97 -9.05 -18.37 1.24
N ALA A 98 -8.51 -17.24 0.74
CA ALA A 98 -9.00 -15.91 1.11
C ALA A 98 -10.36 -15.52 0.47
N LEU A 99 -10.96 -16.42 -0.32
CA LEU A 99 -12.36 -16.31 -0.76
C LEU A 99 -13.36 -16.81 0.29
N ASP A 100 -12.89 -17.49 1.34
CA ASP A 100 -13.78 -17.96 2.40
C ASP A 100 -14.30 -16.81 3.26
N SER A 101 -15.58 -16.84 3.60
CA SER A 101 -16.17 -15.95 4.60
C SER A 101 -15.49 -16.15 5.95
N GLN A 102 -15.25 -15.05 6.66
CA GLN A 102 -14.59 -15.07 7.97
C GLN A 102 -15.58 -14.76 9.09
N PRO A 103 -15.43 -15.42 10.25
CA PRO A 103 -16.14 -15.00 11.45
C PRO A 103 -15.64 -13.62 11.88
N ASP A 104 -16.42 -12.93 12.70
CA ASP A 104 -15.97 -11.69 13.32
C ASP A 104 -14.68 -11.95 14.12
N LEU A 105 -13.70 -11.05 14.02
CA LEU A 105 -12.44 -11.20 14.75
C LEU A 105 -12.65 -11.23 16.27
N ALA A 106 -13.73 -10.61 16.77
CA ALA A 106 -14.12 -10.66 18.16
C ALA A 106 -14.53 -12.07 18.62
N GLU A 107 -14.92 -12.98 17.72
CA GLU A 107 -15.27 -14.37 18.04
C GLU A 107 -14.06 -15.29 18.10
N LEU A 108 -12.93 -14.89 17.50
CA LEU A 108 -11.73 -15.71 17.44
C LEU A 108 -10.90 -15.60 18.72
N ASP A 109 -10.27 -16.70 19.13
CA ASP A 109 -9.10 -16.66 19.99
C ASP A 109 -7.78 -16.62 19.19
N LEU A 110 -6.65 -16.46 19.88
CA LEU A 110 -5.35 -16.35 19.22
C LEU A 110 -4.93 -17.65 18.51
N ALA A 111 -5.37 -18.82 18.98
CA ALA A 111 -5.05 -20.09 18.33
C ALA A 111 -5.81 -20.22 17.00
N GLN A 112 -7.10 -19.89 16.99
CA GLN A 112 -7.94 -19.87 15.79
C GLN A 112 -7.47 -18.82 14.78
N TRP A 113 -7.03 -17.65 15.26
CA TRP A 113 -6.38 -16.63 14.42
C TRP A 113 -5.14 -17.20 13.72
N ARG A 114 -4.24 -17.84 14.49
CA ARG A 114 -3.01 -18.45 13.96
C ARG A 114 -3.27 -19.60 12.99
N GLU A 115 -4.29 -20.42 13.23
CA GLU A 115 -4.69 -21.48 12.30
C GLU A 115 -5.14 -20.87 10.95
N ARG A 116 -5.88 -19.77 10.99
CA ARG A 116 -6.32 -19.08 9.76
C ARG A 116 -5.15 -18.45 9.02
N THR A 117 -4.26 -17.73 9.72
CA THR A 117 -3.09 -17.12 9.06
C THR A 117 -2.10 -18.17 8.55
N GLN A 118 -2.04 -19.35 9.20
CA GLN A 118 -1.30 -20.51 8.69
C GLN A 118 -1.80 -20.89 7.29
N VAL A 119 -3.10 -21.18 7.16
CA VAL A 119 -3.70 -21.60 5.88
C VAL A 119 -3.66 -20.49 4.84
N LEU A 120 -3.80 -19.22 5.23
CA LEU A 120 -3.93 -18.13 4.27
C LEU A 120 -2.59 -17.71 3.67
N VAL A 121 -1.53 -17.60 4.48
CA VAL A 121 -0.28 -16.98 4.02
C VAL A 121 0.97 -17.80 4.32
N LYS A 122 1.03 -18.56 5.43
CA LYS A 122 2.22 -19.36 5.74
C LYS A 122 2.29 -20.59 4.84
N ASP A 123 1.16 -21.22 4.56
CA ASP A 123 1.10 -22.33 3.60
C ASP A 123 1.34 -21.85 2.16
N LEU A 124 0.86 -20.64 1.80
CA LEU A 124 1.17 -20.01 0.52
C LEU A 124 2.69 -19.81 0.38
N PHE A 125 3.31 -19.29 1.43
CA PHE A 125 4.76 -19.17 1.50
C PHE A 125 5.44 -20.52 1.32
N MET A 126 5.01 -21.58 2.02
CA MET A 126 5.61 -22.91 1.89
C MET A 126 5.51 -23.46 0.46
N VAL A 127 4.37 -23.28 -0.21
CA VAL A 127 4.19 -23.68 -1.61
C VAL A 127 5.16 -22.93 -2.52
N MET A 128 5.16 -21.60 -2.46
CA MET A 128 5.98 -20.79 -3.35
C MET A 128 7.47 -20.91 -3.04
N HIS A 129 7.85 -21.06 -1.77
CA HIS A 129 9.21 -21.39 -1.33
C HIS A 129 9.65 -22.73 -1.92
N ALA A 130 8.83 -23.79 -1.79
CA ALA A 130 9.18 -25.10 -2.33
C ALA A 130 9.43 -25.06 -3.84
N ILE A 131 8.58 -24.35 -4.60
CA ILE A 131 8.78 -24.17 -6.05
C ILE A 131 10.09 -23.41 -6.32
N ALA A 132 10.33 -22.30 -5.63
CA ALA A 132 11.53 -21.49 -5.82
C ALA A 132 12.82 -22.23 -5.45
N THR A 133 12.76 -23.17 -4.50
CA THR A 133 13.89 -24.03 -4.13
C THR A 133 14.11 -25.18 -5.13
N SER A 134 13.03 -25.82 -5.61
CA SER A 134 13.15 -27.00 -6.50
C SER A 134 13.45 -26.61 -7.95
N GLU A 135 12.89 -25.50 -8.40
CA GLU A 135 13.01 -25.01 -9.78
C GLU A 135 13.32 -23.50 -9.78
N PRO A 136 14.57 -23.08 -9.47
CA PRO A 136 14.90 -21.66 -9.30
C PRO A 136 14.67 -20.79 -10.55
N GLU A 137 14.67 -21.40 -11.73
CA GLU A 137 14.41 -20.74 -13.02
C GLU A 137 12.92 -20.78 -13.39
N ALA A 138 12.10 -21.56 -12.69
CA ALA A 138 10.66 -21.57 -12.91
C ALA A 138 10.05 -20.29 -12.33
N MET A 139 9.34 -19.58 -13.19
CA MET A 139 8.55 -18.40 -12.82
C MET A 139 7.07 -18.71 -13.01
N PRO A 140 6.49 -19.61 -12.19
CA PRO A 140 5.08 -19.97 -12.31
C PRO A 140 4.23 -18.73 -12.12
N PHE A 141 3.10 -18.65 -12.83
CA PHE A 141 2.15 -17.60 -12.51
C PHE A 141 1.58 -17.79 -11.10
N LEU A 142 1.21 -16.71 -10.43
CA LEU A 142 0.48 -16.75 -9.16
C LEU A 142 -0.80 -15.93 -9.28
N VAL A 143 -1.95 -16.60 -9.14
CA VAL A 143 -3.26 -15.93 -9.09
C VAL A 143 -3.91 -16.23 -7.74
N SER A 144 -4.14 -15.18 -6.96
CA SER A 144 -4.76 -15.25 -5.64
C SER A 144 -6.16 -14.63 -5.67
N GLY A 145 -7.13 -15.26 -4.98
CA GLY A 145 -8.50 -14.74 -4.84
C GLY A 145 -8.76 -14.19 -3.44
N THR A 146 -9.39 -13.02 -3.34
CA THR A 146 -9.78 -12.39 -2.07
C THR A 146 -11.25 -11.92 -2.08
N ARG A 147 -11.84 -11.71 -0.89
CA ARG A 147 -13.20 -11.14 -0.71
C ARG A 147 -13.20 -9.91 0.20
N LEU A 148 -12.41 -8.91 -0.16
CA LEU A 148 -12.31 -7.59 0.49
C LEU A 148 -13.37 -6.59 0.00
N GLY A 149 -14.37 -7.02 -0.76
CA GLY A 149 -15.51 -6.21 -1.19
C GLY A 149 -15.47 -5.74 -2.65
N GLY A 150 -14.58 -6.32 -3.48
CA GLY A 150 -14.44 -5.98 -4.89
C GLY A 150 -13.54 -4.77 -5.18
N PHE A 151 -13.12 -4.06 -4.14
CA PHE A 151 -12.29 -2.85 -4.22
C PHE A 151 -11.09 -2.91 -3.26
N HIS A 152 -10.61 -4.13 -2.94
CA HIS A 152 -9.49 -4.38 -2.02
C HIS A 152 -9.65 -3.72 -0.64
N GLY A 153 -10.90 -3.52 -0.20
CA GLY A 153 -11.23 -2.85 1.06
C GLY A 153 -11.08 -1.33 1.06
N TYR A 154 -10.99 -0.70 -0.11
CA TYR A 154 -10.83 0.76 -0.25
C TYR A 154 -12.14 1.53 -0.44
N THR A 155 -13.29 0.89 -0.21
CA THR A 155 -14.56 1.62 -0.09
C THR A 155 -14.61 2.38 1.24
N ALA A 156 -15.48 3.40 1.29
CA ALA A 156 -15.71 4.17 2.51
C ALA A 156 -16.22 3.30 3.68
N VAL A 157 -17.05 2.29 3.37
CA VAL A 157 -17.66 1.39 4.37
C VAL A 157 -16.62 0.47 5.02
N GLY A 158 -15.56 0.11 4.29
CA GLY A 158 -14.57 -0.87 4.72
C GLY A 158 -14.83 -2.28 4.18
N ASN A 159 -14.20 -3.28 4.78
CA ASN A 159 -14.33 -4.69 4.38
C ASN A 159 -14.74 -5.58 5.56
N ASN A 160 -15.20 -6.80 5.26
CA ASN A 160 -15.59 -7.80 6.26
C ASN A 160 -14.55 -8.92 6.45
N ASN A 161 -13.49 -8.94 5.62
CA ASN A 161 -12.62 -10.10 5.45
C ASN A 161 -11.13 -9.68 5.45
N PRO A 162 -10.63 -9.09 6.55
CA PRO A 162 -9.35 -8.39 6.53
C PRO A 162 -8.15 -9.30 6.31
N LEU A 163 -8.25 -10.61 6.59
CA LEU A 163 -7.13 -11.52 6.39
C LEU A 163 -6.75 -11.69 4.90
N GLY A 164 -7.64 -11.31 3.96
CA GLY A 164 -7.29 -11.21 2.54
C GLY A 164 -6.10 -10.28 2.28
N GLY A 165 -5.84 -9.30 3.16
CA GLY A 165 -4.66 -8.44 3.12
C GLY A 165 -3.34 -9.19 3.24
N ALA A 166 -3.30 -10.27 4.02
CA ALA A 166 -2.09 -11.09 4.15
C ALA A 166 -1.71 -11.76 2.81
N VAL A 167 -2.72 -12.26 2.09
CA VAL A 167 -2.55 -12.87 0.76
C VAL A 167 -2.18 -11.80 -0.27
N SER A 168 -2.91 -10.68 -0.29
CA SER A 168 -2.63 -9.56 -1.20
C SER A 168 -1.19 -9.04 -1.06
N GLY A 169 -0.73 -8.79 0.16
CA GLY A 169 0.63 -8.31 0.42
C GLY A 169 1.71 -9.32 -0.01
N PHE A 170 1.49 -10.62 0.23
CA PHE A 170 2.40 -11.68 -0.25
C PHE A 170 2.48 -11.68 -1.78
N THR A 171 1.32 -11.70 -2.45
CA THR A 171 1.21 -11.79 -3.92
C THR A 171 1.89 -10.60 -4.59
N LYS A 172 1.73 -9.39 -4.06
CA LYS A 172 2.42 -8.20 -4.58
C LYS A 172 3.93 -8.28 -4.43
N ALA A 173 4.42 -8.75 -3.29
CA ALA A 173 5.86 -8.95 -3.08
C ALA A 173 6.44 -10.00 -4.03
N TYR A 174 5.70 -11.09 -4.28
CA TYR A 174 6.12 -12.11 -5.25
C TYR A 174 6.30 -11.52 -6.65
N LYS A 175 5.41 -10.62 -7.11
CA LYS A 175 5.62 -9.91 -8.40
C LYS A 175 6.92 -9.13 -8.46
N ARG A 176 7.37 -8.54 -7.34
CA ARG A 176 8.64 -7.81 -7.28
C ARG A 176 9.85 -8.73 -7.30
N GLU A 177 9.69 -9.96 -6.86
CA GLU A 177 10.74 -10.97 -6.87
C GLU A 177 10.82 -11.73 -8.20
N ALA A 178 9.68 -12.00 -8.83
CA ALA A 178 9.55 -12.62 -10.14
C ALA A 178 8.89 -11.65 -11.14
N PRO A 179 9.62 -10.63 -11.64
CA PRO A 179 9.05 -9.58 -12.49
C PRO A 179 8.49 -10.10 -13.82
N ASP A 180 9.01 -11.21 -14.35
CA ASP A 180 8.53 -11.81 -15.59
C ASP A 180 7.35 -12.78 -15.39
N ALA A 181 7.07 -13.19 -14.15
CA ALA A 181 5.90 -14.01 -13.84
C ALA A 181 4.61 -13.18 -13.96
N LEU A 182 3.53 -13.81 -14.43
CA LEU A 182 2.20 -13.26 -14.27
C LEU A 182 1.78 -13.41 -12.80
N VAL A 183 1.46 -12.30 -12.14
CA VAL A 183 1.05 -12.32 -10.75
C VAL A 183 -0.15 -11.41 -10.57
N LYS A 184 -1.24 -11.96 -10.02
CA LYS A 184 -2.46 -11.21 -9.75
C LYS A 184 -3.08 -11.58 -8.41
N VAL A 185 -3.60 -10.58 -7.71
CA VAL A 185 -4.57 -10.74 -6.64
C VAL A 185 -5.89 -10.13 -7.11
N ILE A 186 -6.92 -10.97 -7.15
CA ILE A 186 -8.23 -10.61 -7.69
C ILE A 186 -9.23 -10.58 -6.54
N ASP A 187 -9.89 -9.45 -6.36
CA ASP A 187 -10.83 -9.19 -5.29
C ASP A 187 -12.27 -9.18 -5.79
N PHE A 188 -13.17 -9.74 -4.99
CA PHE A 188 -14.58 -9.90 -5.32
C PHE A 188 -15.48 -9.52 -4.14
N PRO A 189 -16.73 -9.08 -4.37
CA PRO A 189 -17.71 -8.88 -3.31
C PRO A 189 -18.26 -10.24 -2.80
N GLU A 190 -18.85 -10.21 -1.60
CA GLU A 190 -19.41 -11.40 -0.95
C GLU A 190 -20.61 -12.00 -1.72
N SER A 191 -21.37 -11.15 -2.42
CA SER A 191 -22.56 -11.47 -3.21
C SER A 191 -22.28 -12.32 -4.46
N ARG A 192 -21.04 -12.36 -4.96
CA ARG A 192 -20.72 -13.03 -6.23
C ARG A 192 -20.82 -14.55 -6.15
N LYS A 193 -21.40 -15.12 -7.22
CA LYS A 193 -21.61 -16.56 -7.40
C LYS A 193 -20.32 -17.27 -7.80
N THR A 194 -20.14 -18.46 -7.24
CA THR A 194 -18.98 -19.34 -7.42
C THR A 194 -18.55 -19.59 -8.87
N ALA A 195 -19.50 -19.85 -9.77
CA ALA A 195 -19.20 -20.19 -11.16
C ALA A 195 -18.59 -19.02 -11.93
N ALA A 196 -19.10 -17.80 -11.74
CA ALA A 196 -18.60 -16.61 -12.44
C ALA A 196 -17.17 -16.28 -12.01
N LEU A 197 -16.85 -16.46 -10.73
CA LEU A 197 -15.50 -16.23 -10.21
C LEU A 197 -14.47 -17.14 -10.89
N ALA A 198 -14.80 -18.42 -11.11
CA ALA A 198 -13.90 -19.36 -11.75
C ALA A 198 -13.60 -19.02 -13.23
N ASP A 199 -14.56 -18.45 -13.95
CA ASP A 199 -14.34 -17.97 -15.32
C ASP A 199 -13.44 -16.72 -15.32
N LEU A 200 -13.73 -15.74 -14.46
CA LEU A 200 -12.91 -14.52 -14.32
C LEU A 200 -11.47 -14.81 -13.90
N LEU A 201 -11.26 -15.76 -12.98
CA LEU A 201 -9.92 -16.20 -12.59
C LEU A 201 -9.11 -16.70 -13.79
N ILE A 202 -9.74 -17.44 -14.72
CA ILE A 202 -9.06 -17.93 -15.93
C ILE A 202 -8.82 -16.80 -16.92
N GLU A 203 -9.81 -15.93 -17.14
CA GLU A 203 -9.72 -14.81 -18.07
C GLU A 203 -8.62 -13.83 -17.66
N GLU A 204 -8.53 -13.51 -16.36
CA GLU A 204 -7.42 -12.72 -15.81
C GLU A 204 -6.06 -13.41 -15.93
N THR A 205 -6.00 -14.74 -15.86
CA THR A 205 -4.73 -15.46 -16.06
C THR A 205 -4.23 -15.32 -17.50
N VAL A 206 -5.10 -15.26 -18.50
CA VAL A 206 -4.68 -15.25 -19.91
C VAL A 206 -4.64 -13.86 -20.54
N SER A 207 -5.21 -12.85 -19.87
CA SER A 207 -5.33 -11.48 -20.38
C SER A 207 -4.86 -10.44 -19.37
N ASP A 208 -4.38 -9.30 -19.88
CA ASP A 208 -3.85 -8.15 -19.14
C ASP A 208 -2.57 -8.45 -18.31
N PRO A 209 -1.37 -8.29 -18.90
CA PRO A 209 -0.10 -8.39 -18.16
C PRO A 209 0.24 -7.14 -17.32
N GLY A 210 -0.54 -6.06 -17.43
CA GLY A 210 -0.18 -4.74 -16.94
C GLY A 210 -0.57 -4.45 -15.49
N ILE A 211 -1.22 -5.39 -14.79
CA ILE A 211 -1.78 -5.15 -13.45
C ILE A 211 -1.64 -6.35 -12.52
N VAL A 212 -1.46 -6.05 -11.23
CA VAL A 212 -1.38 -7.06 -10.15
C VAL A 212 -2.65 -7.07 -9.30
N GLU A 213 -3.15 -5.91 -8.88
CA GLU A 213 -4.36 -5.80 -8.08
C GLU A 213 -5.58 -5.51 -8.95
N VAL A 214 -6.49 -6.48 -9.02
CA VAL A 214 -7.72 -6.37 -9.79
C VAL A 214 -8.90 -6.49 -8.85
N GLY A 215 -9.85 -5.56 -8.95
CA GLY A 215 -11.12 -5.61 -8.25
C GLY A 215 -12.26 -5.81 -9.24
N TYR A 216 -13.29 -6.53 -8.81
CA TYR A 216 -14.55 -6.67 -9.53
C TYR A 216 -15.70 -6.28 -8.63
N ASP A 217 -16.66 -5.49 -9.10
CA ASP A 217 -17.89 -5.17 -8.36
C ASP A 217 -18.98 -6.24 -8.56
N ASP A 218 -20.25 -5.95 -8.31
CA ASP A 218 -21.34 -6.91 -8.60
C ASP A 218 -21.72 -7.00 -10.09
N ASP A 219 -21.41 -5.97 -10.88
CA ASP A 219 -21.80 -5.81 -12.28
C ASP A 219 -20.72 -6.27 -13.29
N GLU A 220 -19.67 -6.92 -12.81
CA GLU A 220 -18.51 -7.34 -13.63
C GLU A 220 -17.67 -6.18 -14.17
N THR A 221 -17.84 -5.00 -13.58
CA THR A 221 -16.94 -3.87 -13.82
C THR A 221 -15.61 -4.12 -13.12
N ARG A 222 -14.54 -3.82 -13.84
CA ARG A 222 -13.17 -4.10 -13.43
C ARG A 222 -12.49 -2.85 -12.90
N TYR A 223 -11.75 -2.98 -11.82
CA TYR A 223 -11.08 -1.88 -11.13
C TYR A 223 -9.62 -2.22 -10.82
N GLY A 224 -8.80 -1.19 -10.73
CA GLY A 224 -7.49 -1.22 -10.09
C GLY A 224 -7.47 -0.28 -8.89
N ILE A 225 -6.37 -0.25 -8.14
CA ILE A 225 -6.19 0.68 -7.02
C ILE A 225 -5.10 1.68 -7.35
N SER A 226 -5.46 2.96 -7.39
CA SER A 226 -4.55 4.08 -7.60
C SER A 226 -4.47 4.96 -6.35
N PHE A 227 -4.02 6.21 -6.50
CA PHE A 227 -3.96 7.17 -5.41
C PHE A 227 -4.53 8.52 -5.82
N GLU A 228 -5.21 9.14 -4.87
CA GLU A 228 -5.54 10.56 -4.93
C GLU A 228 -4.64 11.34 -3.97
N VAL A 229 -4.11 12.47 -4.43
CA VAL A 229 -3.41 13.41 -3.54
C VAL A 229 -4.48 14.26 -2.85
N GLN A 230 -4.67 14.01 -1.56
CA GLN A 230 -5.69 14.70 -0.78
C GLN A 230 -5.05 15.61 0.26
N PRO A 231 -5.55 16.86 0.44
CA PRO A 231 -5.14 17.68 1.58
C PRO A 231 -5.58 17.02 2.91
N LEU A 232 -5.04 17.51 4.03
CA LEU A 232 -5.58 17.14 5.33
C LEU A 232 -7.07 17.51 5.41
N PRO A 233 -7.93 16.61 5.91
CA PRO A 233 -9.34 16.94 6.11
C PRO A 233 -9.53 18.17 7.01
N ALA A 234 -10.52 19.01 6.70
CA ALA A 234 -10.89 20.16 7.52
C ALA A 234 -11.70 19.80 8.78
N GLY A 235 -11.71 18.52 9.17
CA GLY A 235 -12.51 17.97 10.25
C GLY A 235 -11.96 18.27 11.65
N THR A 236 -12.74 17.89 12.67
CA THR A 236 -12.33 17.92 14.08
C THR A 236 -12.11 16.49 14.57
N GLY A 237 -10.88 15.99 14.46
CA GLY A 237 -10.49 14.67 14.93
C GLY A 237 -10.27 14.60 16.45
N GLN A 238 -9.36 13.72 16.88
CA GLN A 238 -9.05 13.54 18.29
C GLN A 238 -8.55 14.83 18.93
N LYS A 239 -9.06 15.14 20.12
CA LYS A 239 -8.52 16.18 20.99
C LYS A 239 -7.46 15.57 21.89
N LEU A 240 -6.21 15.96 21.65
CA LEU A 240 -5.08 15.52 22.46
C LEU A 240 -4.98 16.38 23.73
N THR A 241 -5.01 15.72 24.89
CA THR A 241 -5.07 16.35 26.22
C THR A 241 -4.20 15.59 27.21
N ARG A 242 -4.06 16.12 28.43
CA ARG A 242 -3.29 15.46 29.49
C ARG A 242 -3.94 14.17 29.99
N GLU A 243 -5.23 14.03 29.75
CA GLU A 243 -6.03 12.87 30.09
C GLU A 243 -6.00 11.79 29.00
N THR A 244 -5.45 12.09 27.81
CA THR A 244 -5.41 11.14 26.69
C THR A 244 -4.52 9.94 27.01
N VAL A 245 -5.08 8.73 26.91
CA VAL A 245 -4.40 7.46 27.16
C VAL A 245 -3.92 6.85 25.84
N PHE A 246 -2.60 6.80 25.68
CA PHE A 246 -1.91 6.20 24.54
C PHE A 246 -1.40 4.80 24.89
N VAL A 247 -1.55 3.87 23.96
CA VAL A 247 -0.88 2.56 23.98
C VAL A 247 0.01 2.48 22.73
N ILE A 248 1.32 2.32 22.91
CA ILE A 248 2.28 2.35 21.79
C ILE A 248 3.13 1.10 21.82
N THR A 249 3.02 0.24 20.81
CA THR A 249 3.90 -0.93 20.65
C THR A 249 5.14 -0.59 19.85
N GLY A 250 6.28 -1.23 20.13
CA GLY A 250 7.54 -0.93 19.45
C GLY A 250 8.10 0.44 19.86
N ALA A 251 7.84 0.85 21.11
CA ALA A 251 8.15 2.17 21.62
C ALA A 251 9.65 2.51 21.60
N ALA A 252 10.53 1.51 21.62
CA ALA A 252 11.98 1.70 21.53
C ALA A 252 12.49 1.84 20.08
N GLY A 253 11.60 1.79 19.07
CA GLY A 253 11.97 2.03 17.67
C GLY A 253 12.26 3.51 17.42
N GLY A 254 13.32 3.83 16.68
CA GLY A 254 13.74 5.23 16.45
C GLY A 254 12.66 6.15 15.86
N ILE A 255 11.89 5.66 14.87
CA ILE A 255 10.76 6.40 14.28
C ILE A 255 9.60 6.53 15.29
N THR A 256 9.26 5.43 15.96
CA THR A 256 8.18 5.39 16.96
C THR A 256 8.45 6.32 18.13
N SER A 257 9.69 6.37 18.63
CA SER A 257 10.11 7.25 19.72
C SER A 257 10.00 8.73 19.32
N ALA A 258 10.41 9.09 18.10
CA ALA A 258 10.27 10.45 17.59
C ALA A 258 8.79 10.88 17.45
N ILE A 259 7.93 10.01 16.93
CA ILE A 259 6.49 10.27 16.84
C ILE A 259 5.84 10.32 18.23
N THR A 260 6.24 9.44 19.15
CA THR A 260 5.80 9.47 20.55
C THR A 260 6.15 10.81 21.20
N THR A 261 7.32 11.36 20.89
CA THR A 261 7.74 12.69 21.37
C THR A 261 6.83 13.80 20.86
N ASP A 262 6.49 13.82 19.56
CA ASP A 262 5.54 14.81 19.00
C ASP A 262 4.15 14.69 19.64
N LEU A 263 3.65 13.46 19.80
CA LEU A 263 2.37 13.22 20.48
C LEU A 263 2.40 13.65 21.95
N ALA A 264 3.49 13.40 22.66
CA ALA A 264 3.65 13.80 24.05
C ALA A 264 3.72 15.32 24.20
N GLN A 265 4.45 16.02 23.32
CA GLN A 265 4.50 17.48 23.30
C GLN A 265 3.14 18.12 23.02
N ALA A 266 2.33 17.48 22.16
CA ALA A 266 1.00 17.98 21.82
C ALA A 266 -0.08 17.69 22.89
N SER A 267 0.09 16.63 23.68
CA SER A 267 -0.93 16.15 24.64
C SER A 267 -0.58 16.39 26.10
N GLY A 268 0.67 16.16 26.50
CA GLY A 268 1.03 15.91 27.89
C GLY A 268 0.32 14.69 28.49
N GLY A 269 -0.06 13.72 27.66
CA GLY A 269 -0.92 12.59 28.01
C GLY A 269 -0.26 11.47 28.82
N ILE A 270 -0.94 10.33 28.90
CA ILE A 270 -0.52 9.11 29.60
C ILE A 270 -0.12 8.08 28.55
N PHE A 271 1.14 7.64 28.54
CA PHE A 271 1.72 6.78 27.52
C PHE A 271 2.10 5.42 28.09
N TYR A 272 1.36 4.39 27.70
CA TYR A 272 1.76 2.99 27.89
C TYR A 272 2.70 2.61 26.74
N LEU A 273 4.00 2.53 27.03
CA LEU A 273 5.07 2.23 26.10
C LEU A 273 5.41 0.74 26.18
N LEU A 274 5.04 -0.01 25.14
CA LEU A 274 5.20 -1.47 25.07
C LEU A 274 6.35 -1.80 24.10
N ASP A 275 7.31 -2.58 24.56
CA ASP A 275 8.42 -3.07 23.73
C ASP A 275 8.93 -4.42 24.23
N LEU A 276 9.67 -5.16 23.42
CA LEU A 276 10.33 -6.39 23.88
C LEU A 276 11.55 -6.08 24.77
N THR A 277 12.14 -4.90 24.58
CA THR A 277 13.30 -4.44 25.35
C THR A 277 12.96 -4.38 26.84
N PRO A 278 13.85 -4.83 27.75
CA PRO A 278 13.65 -4.65 29.18
C PRO A 278 13.57 -3.17 29.56
N GLU A 279 12.86 -2.86 30.65
CA GLU A 279 12.79 -1.49 31.15
C GLU A 279 14.22 -0.96 31.41
N PRO A 280 14.60 0.17 30.80
CA PRO A 280 15.97 0.67 30.88
C PRO A 280 16.22 1.30 32.26
N ASP A 281 17.40 1.03 32.83
CA ASP A 281 17.89 1.74 34.02
C ASP A 281 18.49 3.08 33.58
N PRO A 282 17.96 4.24 34.02
CA PRO A 282 18.50 5.55 33.69
C PRO A 282 19.95 5.78 34.15
N THR A 283 20.44 4.95 35.08
CA THR A 283 21.80 5.02 35.63
C THR A 283 22.79 4.04 34.98
N ASP A 284 22.35 3.28 33.96
CA ASP A 284 23.22 2.33 33.24
C ASP A 284 24.39 3.06 32.56
N PRO A 285 25.66 2.74 32.92
CA PRO A 285 26.83 3.41 32.39
C PRO A 285 27.04 3.13 30.89
N HIS A 286 26.59 1.99 30.37
CA HIS A 286 26.69 1.66 28.96
C HIS A 286 25.70 2.49 28.12
N ILE A 287 24.50 2.75 28.65
CA ILE A 287 23.54 3.67 28.01
C ILE A 287 24.10 5.09 28.00
N ALA A 288 24.65 5.56 29.13
CA ALA A 288 25.28 6.87 29.22
C ALA A 288 26.46 7.01 28.24
N GLN A 289 27.30 5.98 28.13
CA GLN A 289 28.41 5.92 27.19
C GLN A 289 27.91 5.95 25.74
N PHE A 290 26.90 5.16 25.39
CA PHE A 290 26.31 5.14 24.05
C PHE A 290 25.80 6.52 23.63
N ARG A 291 25.06 7.20 24.51
CA ARG A 291 24.51 8.54 24.25
C ARG A 291 25.59 9.62 24.08
N GLN A 292 26.72 9.49 24.78
CA GLN A 292 27.82 10.47 24.73
C GLN A 292 28.79 10.20 23.59
N ASN A 293 29.22 8.95 23.41
CA ASN A 293 30.14 8.52 22.37
C ASN A 293 29.93 7.04 22.04
N ALA A 294 29.03 6.77 21.09
CA ALA A 294 28.71 5.43 20.61
C ALA A 294 29.90 4.69 20.00
N ASP A 295 30.85 5.41 19.38
CA ASP A 295 32.00 4.82 18.68
C ASP A 295 32.95 4.08 19.64
N ASP A 296 33.06 4.56 20.88
CA ASP A 296 33.94 3.97 21.89
C ASP A 296 33.31 2.75 22.60
N LEU A 297 31.98 2.59 22.52
CA LEU A 297 31.24 1.55 23.26
C LEU A 297 31.74 0.15 22.93
N GLN A 298 32.10 -0.09 21.65
CA GLN A 298 32.64 -1.38 21.24
C GLN A 298 33.93 -1.74 21.99
N GLN A 299 34.82 -0.77 22.18
CA GLN A 299 36.09 -1.00 22.87
C GLN A 299 35.87 -1.21 24.37
N VAL A 300 34.95 -0.46 24.98
CA VAL A 300 34.55 -0.63 26.39
C VAL A 300 34.08 -2.06 26.66
N LEU A 301 33.15 -2.58 25.86
CA LEU A 301 32.61 -3.93 26.03
C LEU A 301 33.67 -5.03 25.81
N ILE A 302 34.59 -4.82 24.87
CA ILE A 302 35.72 -5.74 24.64
C ILE A 302 36.64 -5.80 25.87
N ASP A 303 36.95 -4.65 26.46
CA ASP A 303 37.85 -4.56 27.61
C ASP A 303 37.20 -5.10 28.89
N GLU A 304 35.90 -4.88 29.08
CA GLU A 304 35.13 -5.49 30.17
C GLU A 304 35.06 -7.02 30.05
N ALA A 305 34.78 -7.55 28.85
CA ALA A 305 34.79 -9.00 28.62
C ALA A 305 36.16 -9.61 28.94
N ARG A 306 37.25 -8.95 28.51
CA ARG A 306 38.62 -9.36 28.87
C ARG A 306 38.87 -9.32 30.37
N ALA A 307 38.38 -8.28 31.06
CA ALA A 307 38.52 -8.15 32.51
C ALA A 307 37.77 -9.26 33.27
N ARG A 308 36.65 -9.76 32.71
CA ARG A 308 35.92 -10.94 33.22
C ARG A 308 36.58 -12.28 32.87
N GLY A 309 37.69 -12.29 32.12
CA GLY A 309 38.35 -13.49 31.64
C GLY A 309 37.67 -14.16 30.45
N GLU A 310 36.74 -13.46 29.80
CA GLU A 310 36.01 -13.94 28.61
C GLU A 310 36.81 -13.60 27.35
N ARG A 311 36.62 -14.42 26.30
CA ARG A 311 37.17 -14.12 24.96
C ARG A 311 36.09 -13.41 24.14
N PRO A 312 36.18 -12.09 23.92
CA PRO A 312 35.12 -11.34 23.24
C PRO A 312 34.99 -11.81 21.79
N LYS A 313 33.80 -12.28 21.40
CA LYS A 313 33.50 -12.59 20.00
C LYS A 313 32.84 -11.37 19.34
N PRO A 314 33.27 -10.97 18.13
CA PRO A 314 32.72 -9.79 17.46
C PRO A 314 31.20 -9.79 17.29
N VAL A 315 30.58 -10.96 17.09
CA VAL A 315 29.13 -11.09 16.96
C VAL A 315 28.42 -10.81 18.28
N GLU A 316 28.93 -11.33 19.40
CA GLU A 316 28.38 -11.13 20.74
C GLU A 316 28.46 -9.65 21.15
N ILE A 317 29.61 -9.00 20.91
CA ILE A 317 29.79 -7.57 21.17
C ILE A 317 28.82 -6.72 20.34
N LYS A 318 28.65 -7.02 19.05
CA LYS A 318 27.68 -6.30 18.20
C LYS A 318 26.24 -6.49 18.66
N GLN A 319 25.88 -7.69 19.13
CA GLN A 319 24.57 -7.96 19.71
C GLN A 319 24.34 -7.14 20.99
N GLU A 320 25.34 -7.08 21.87
CA GLU A 320 25.28 -6.30 23.11
C GLU A 320 25.16 -4.79 22.84
N ILE A 321 25.93 -4.24 21.89
CA ILE A 321 25.79 -2.86 21.42
C ILE A 321 24.36 -2.60 20.92
N GLY A 322 23.80 -3.51 20.10
CA GLY A 322 22.43 -3.37 19.61
C GLY A 322 21.37 -3.42 20.73
N GLN A 323 21.61 -4.20 21.80
CA GLN A 323 20.75 -4.21 22.98
C GLN A 323 20.85 -2.91 23.79
N ILE A 324 22.06 -2.33 23.90
CA ILE A 324 22.28 -1.04 24.54
C ILE A 324 21.61 0.08 23.74
N GLU A 325 21.77 0.11 22.41
CA GLU A 325 21.10 1.05 21.51
C GLU A 325 19.58 1.04 21.70
N ARG A 326 18.96 -0.16 21.76
CA ARG A 326 17.51 -0.29 22.01
C ARG A 326 17.10 0.19 23.40
N ARG A 327 17.86 -0.15 24.45
CA ARG A 327 17.58 0.33 25.81
C ARG A 327 17.73 1.85 25.92
N ALA A 328 18.73 2.44 25.26
CA ALA A 328 18.91 3.88 25.17
C ALA A 328 17.70 4.55 24.48
N ALA A 329 17.23 4.00 23.36
CA ALA A 329 16.06 4.53 22.65
C ALA A 329 14.76 4.38 23.46
N ALA A 330 14.60 3.29 24.21
CA ALA A 330 13.49 3.12 25.17
C ALA A 330 13.53 4.19 26.26
N LEU A 331 14.72 4.48 26.80
CA LEU A 331 14.91 5.52 27.81
C LEU A 331 14.65 6.91 27.23
N ASP A 332 15.08 7.17 25.99
CA ASP A 332 14.79 8.43 25.27
C ASP A 332 13.27 8.65 25.16
N ALA A 333 12.50 7.60 24.83
CA ALA A 333 11.05 7.69 24.72
C ALA A 333 10.38 8.01 26.07
N ILE A 334 10.82 7.37 27.16
CA ILE A 334 10.34 7.62 28.53
C ILE A 334 10.64 9.07 28.93
N GLU A 335 11.89 9.50 28.77
CA GLU A 335 12.34 10.85 29.14
C GLU A 335 11.66 11.92 28.29
N ALA A 336 11.41 11.66 27.00
CA ALA A 336 10.69 12.57 26.12
C ALA A 336 9.25 12.81 26.59
N VAL A 337 8.53 11.75 26.97
CA VAL A 337 7.17 11.86 27.53
C VAL A 337 7.20 12.68 28.82
N GLN A 338 8.11 12.36 29.74
CA GLN A 338 8.24 13.05 31.02
C GLN A 338 8.60 14.53 30.85
N LYS A 339 9.53 14.84 29.94
CA LYS A 339 9.96 16.22 29.64
C LYS A 339 8.84 17.04 29.00
N ALA A 340 7.94 16.41 28.25
CA ALA A 340 6.73 17.05 27.72
C ALA A 340 5.64 17.25 28.81
N GLY A 341 5.87 16.80 30.04
CA GLY A 341 4.92 16.88 31.15
C GLY A 341 3.88 15.77 31.16
N GLY A 342 4.06 14.72 30.36
CA GLY A 342 3.22 13.52 30.34
C GLY A 342 3.66 12.46 31.34
N THR A 343 2.87 11.39 31.43
CA THR A 343 3.16 10.21 32.26
C THR A 343 3.57 9.05 31.38
N ALA A 344 4.78 8.51 31.56
CA ALA A 344 5.24 7.31 30.86
C ALA A 344 5.09 6.07 31.76
N VAL A 345 4.46 5.01 31.23
CA VAL A 345 4.34 3.69 31.84
C VAL A 345 4.97 2.68 30.88
N TYR A 346 6.15 2.18 31.21
CA TYR A 346 6.86 1.23 30.35
C TYR A 346 6.49 -0.21 30.69
N ARG A 347 6.28 -1.05 29.68
CA ARG A 347 6.02 -2.49 29.84
C ARG A 347 6.86 -3.28 28.85
N SER A 348 7.77 -4.10 29.37
CA SER A 348 8.47 -5.10 28.56
C SER A 348 7.53 -6.26 28.26
N VAL A 349 7.10 -6.41 27.01
CA VAL A 349 6.11 -7.41 26.58
C VAL A 349 6.42 -7.91 25.17
N ASN A 350 6.32 -9.21 24.98
CA ASN A 350 6.41 -9.83 23.67
C ASN A 350 5.06 -9.75 22.96
N LEU A 351 5.00 -9.19 21.75
CA LEU A 351 3.77 -9.07 20.99
C LEU A 351 3.16 -10.42 20.56
N LEU A 352 3.95 -11.50 20.60
CA LEU A 352 3.47 -12.86 20.35
C LEU A 352 2.79 -13.50 21.57
N ASP A 353 2.86 -12.85 22.74
CA ASP A 353 2.29 -13.32 24.01
C ASP A 353 0.95 -12.61 24.28
N GLY A 354 -0.13 -13.19 23.74
CA GLY A 354 -1.49 -12.68 23.91
C GLY A 354 -1.93 -12.50 25.38
N PRO A 355 -1.69 -13.48 26.28
CA PRO A 355 -1.96 -13.32 27.72
C PRO A 355 -1.21 -12.16 28.38
N ALA A 356 0.07 -11.95 28.02
CA ALA A 356 0.83 -10.82 28.56
C ALA A 356 0.28 -9.47 28.05
N LEU A 357 -0.10 -9.38 26.77
CA LEU A 357 -0.78 -8.19 26.23
C LEU A 357 -2.12 -7.94 26.90
N THR A 358 -2.89 -9.00 27.15
CA THR A 358 -4.17 -8.92 27.86
C THR A 358 -3.97 -8.32 29.26
N SER A 359 -2.94 -8.77 29.99
CA SER A 359 -2.62 -8.26 31.32
C SER A 359 -2.31 -6.75 31.32
N VAL A 360 -1.62 -6.25 30.28
CA VAL A 360 -1.36 -4.80 30.13
C VAL A 360 -2.65 -4.03 29.84
N VAL A 361 -3.52 -4.57 28.98
CA VAL A 361 -4.80 -3.93 28.66
C VAL A 361 -5.76 -3.94 29.87
N ASP A 362 -5.75 -4.99 30.68
CA ASP A 362 -6.53 -5.06 31.92
C ASP A 362 -6.05 -4.02 32.95
N GLU A 363 -4.74 -3.79 33.06
CA GLU A 363 -4.20 -2.69 33.86
C GLU A 363 -4.76 -1.32 33.41
N ILE A 364 -4.79 -1.09 32.09
CA ILE A 364 -5.34 0.15 31.52
C ILE A 364 -6.84 0.25 31.78
N ARG A 365 -7.57 -0.85 31.63
CA ARG A 365 -9.01 -0.95 31.88
C ARG A 365 -9.34 -0.59 33.34
N GLU A 366 -8.60 -1.15 34.29
CA GLU A 366 -8.78 -0.87 35.72
C GLU A 366 -8.48 0.59 36.08
N LYS A 367 -7.42 1.18 35.51
CA LYS A 367 -6.97 2.53 35.86
C LYS A 367 -7.71 3.65 35.14
N HIS A 368 -8.07 3.43 33.87
CA HIS A 368 -8.54 4.48 32.97
C HIS A 368 -9.90 4.18 32.31
N GLY A 369 -10.28 2.90 32.22
CA GLY A 369 -11.54 2.46 31.61
C GLY A 369 -11.67 2.68 30.11
N ARG A 370 -10.60 3.10 29.43
CA ARG A 370 -10.56 3.41 27.99
C ARG A 370 -9.13 3.38 27.44
N VAL A 371 -9.01 3.23 26.12
CA VAL A 371 -7.81 3.56 25.35
C VAL A 371 -8.20 4.67 24.37
N ASP A 372 -7.57 5.84 24.46
CA ASP A 372 -7.91 6.93 23.54
C ASP A 372 -7.21 6.71 22.19
N ILE A 373 -5.93 6.31 22.20
CA ILE A 373 -5.14 6.10 20.98
C ILE A 373 -4.28 4.84 21.11
N LEU A 374 -4.46 3.89 20.20
CA LEU A 374 -3.57 2.74 20.03
C LEU A 374 -2.66 2.95 18.82
N VAL A 375 -1.35 3.04 19.03
CA VAL A 375 -0.33 3.07 17.97
C VAL A 375 0.38 1.72 17.90
N HIS A 376 0.10 0.97 16.83
CA HIS A 376 0.73 -0.31 16.58
C HIS A 376 1.93 -0.16 15.61
N ALA A 377 3.10 0.11 16.18
CA ALA A 377 4.36 0.25 15.44
C ALA A 377 5.35 -0.91 15.62
N GLY A 378 5.01 -1.92 16.42
CA GLY A 378 5.86 -3.08 16.66
C GLY A 378 6.05 -3.89 15.37
N GLY A 379 7.29 -4.31 15.12
CA GLY A 379 7.62 -5.06 13.91
C GLY A 379 9.12 -5.22 13.73
N ILE A 380 9.50 -6.19 12.92
CA ILE A 380 10.86 -6.37 12.43
C ILE A 380 10.81 -6.59 10.91
N GLU A 381 11.97 -6.49 10.30
CA GLU A 381 12.16 -6.65 8.87
C GLU A 381 13.41 -7.51 8.67
N ILE A 382 13.30 -8.59 7.89
CA ILE A 382 14.40 -9.52 7.61
C ILE A 382 14.35 -9.90 6.13
N SER A 383 14.79 -9.02 5.24
CA SER A 383 14.74 -9.26 3.78
C SER A 383 15.56 -10.48 3.38
N LYS A 384 14.93 -11.39 2.62
CA LYS A 384 15.60 -12.53 2.00
C LYS A 384 14.79 -13.04 0.81
N ALA A 385 15.47 -13.45 -0.26
CA ALA A 385 14.81 -14.10 -1.39
C ALA A 385 13.98 -15.29 -0.91
N LEU A 386 12.85 -15.51 -1.54
CA LEU A 386 11.86 -16.54 -1.24
C LEU A 386 12.51 -17.92 -1.12
N ALA A 387 13.39 -18.30 -2.06
CA ALA A 387 14.08 -19.60 -2.07
C ALA A 387 15.03 -19.82 -0.87
N ASP A 388 15.51 -18.72 -0.26
CA ASP A 388 16.44 -18.79 0.86
C ASP A 388 15.78 -18.48 2.20
N LYS A 389 14.51 -18.05 2.21
CA LYS A 389 13.82 -17.57 3.41
C LYS A 389 13.47 -18.73 4.33
N PRO A 390 13.98 -18.80 5.58
CA PRO A 390 13.54 -19.83 6.51
C PRO A 390 12.08 -19.62 6.95
N ALA A 391 11.32 -20.70 7.07
CA ALA A 391 9.90 -20.65 7.44
C ALA A 391 9.66 -20.00 8.82
N GLU A 392 10.56 -20.23 9.77
CA GLU A 392 10.51 -19.62 11.09
C GLU A 392 10.74 -18.10 11.05
N GLN A 393 11.53 -17.60 10.09
CA GLN A 393 11.73 -16.17 9.92
C GLN A 393 10.51 -15.52 9.25
N PHE A 394 9.94 -16.19 8.24
CA PHE A 394 8.68 -15.76 7.64
C PHE A 394 7.59 -15.62 8.71
N ALA A 395 7.38 -16.67 9.49
CA ALA A 395 6.39 -16.67 10.57
C ALA A 395 6.67 -15.57 11.60
N LEU A 396 7.91 -15.40 12.04
CA LEU A 396 8.27 -14.38 13.03
C LEU A 396 7.97 -12.95 12.54
N VAL A 397 8.42 -12.59 11.34
CA VAL A 397 8.22 -11.23 10.78
C VAL A 397 6.72 -10.94 10.63
N PHE A 398 5.96 -11.91 10.15
CA PHE A 398 4.52 -11.77 9.97
C PHE A 398 3.76 -11.69 11.31
N ASP A 399 4.01 -12.65 12.21
CA ASP A 399 3.24 -12.83 13.44
C ASP A 399 3.42 -11.66 14.41
N ILE A 400 4.58 -11.01 14.47
CA ILE A 400 4.81 -9.86 15.39
C ILE A 400 3.78 -8.74 15.15
N LYS A 401 3.48 -8.44 13.89
CA LYS A 401 2.47 -7.45 13.50
C LYS A 401 1.06 -8.02 13.59
N ALA A 402 0.85 -9.20 13.01
CA ALA A 402 -0.46 -9.81 12.91
C ALA A 402 -1.04 -10.17 14.28
N ASP A 403 -0.31 -10.95 15.08
CA ASP A 403 -0.77 -11.42 16.40
C ASP A 403 -0.79 -10.28 17.42
N GLY A 404 0.17 -9.35 17.33
CA GLY A 404 0.24 -8.19 18.21
C GLY A 404 -1.00 -7.31 18.10
N MET A 405 -1.37 -6.94 16.86
CA MET A 405 -2.58 -6.17 16.60
C MET A 405 -3.85 -6.93 17.01
N PHE A 406 -3.96 -8.20 16.61
CA PHE A 406 -5.11 -9.04 16.96
C PHE A 406 -5.30 -9.13 18.48
N SER A 407 -4.24 -9.45 19.22
CA SER A 407 -4.28 -9.63 20.68
C SER A 407 -4.66 -8.34 21.40
N LEU A 408 -4.14 -7.19 20.95
CA LEU A 408 -4.51 -5.89 21.52
C LEU A 408 -5.98 -5.55 21.28
N LEU A 409 -6.48 -5.70 20.04
CA LEU A 409 -7.90 -5.47 19.73
C LEU A 409 -8.80 -6.43 20.53
N LYS A 410 -8.43 -7.71 20.61
CA LYS A 410 -9.18 -8.73 21.37
C LYS A 410 -9.23 -8.38 22.85
N ALA A 411 -8.10 -8.00 23.45
CA ALA A 411 -8.03 -7.62 24.86
C ALA A 411 -8.77 -6.30 25.17
N ILE A 412 -8.77 -5.35 24.23
CA ILE A 412 -9.57 -4.11 24.35
C ILE A 412 -11.06 -4.45 24.32
N GLY A 413 -11.50 -5.30 23.40
CA GLY A 413 -12.90 -5.71 23.27
C GLY A 413 -13.85 -4.51 23.17
N ASP A 414 -14.86 -4.45 24.02
CA ASP A 414 -15.85 -3.36 24.05
C ASP A 414 -15.39 -2.11 24.81
N MET A 415 -14.17 -2.11 25.36
CA MET A 415 -13.62 -0.91 25.98
C MET A 415 -13.58 0.23 24.95
N PRO A 416 -13.94 1.47 25.33
CA PRO A 416 -13.85 2.61 24.42
C PRO A 416 -12.45 2.73 23.81
N LEU A 417 -12.42 2.82 22.49
CA LEU A 417 -11.21 2.97 21.67
C LEU A 417 -11.39 4.16 20.73
N GLY A 418 -10.70 5.27 20.99
CA GLY A 418 -10.85 6.51 20.23
C GLY A 418 -10.26 6.41 18.82
N ALA A 419 -9.02 5.95 18.71
CA ALA A 419 -8.34 5.77 17.44
C ALA A 419 -7.35 4.59 17.46
N THR A 420 -7.10 4.02 16.27
CA THR A 420 -5.99 3.11 16.00
C THR A 420 -5.11 3.68 14.90
N VAL A 421 -3.80 3.64 15.09
CA VAL A 421 -2.80 4.00 14.08
C VAL A 421 -1.89 2.80 13.90
N VAL A 422 -1.89 2.18 12.72
CA VAL A 422 -0.96 1.10 12.40
C VAL A 422 0.18 1.62 11.53
N PHE A 423 1.42 1.30 11.91
CA PHE A 423 2.57 1.62 11.05
C PHE A 423 2.74 0.48 10.06
N SER A 424 2.29 0.78 8.85
CA SER A 424 2.43 -0.06 7.67
C SER A 424 3.67 0.38 6.86
N SER A 425 3.77 -0.02 5.61
CA SER A 425 4.89 0.30 4.73
C SER A 425 4.46 0.31 3.27
N VAL A 426 5.15 1.12 2.46
CA VAL A 426 5.06 1.03 0.98
C VAL A 426 5.32 -0.38 0.45
N ALA A 427 6.08 -1.22 1.17
CA ALA A 427 6.23 -2.64 0.81
C ALA A 427 4.91 -3.42 0.91
N GLY A 428 4.06 -3.14 1.89
CA GLY A 428 2.71 -3.72 1.96
C GLY A 428 1.81 -3.26 0.81
N ARG A 429 1.88 -1.96 0.47
CA ARG A 429 1.09 -1.40 -0.63
C ARG A 429 1.54 -1.91 -1.99
N PHE A 430 2.83 -1.89 -2.31
CA PHE A 430 3.36 -2.14 -3.67
C PHE A 430 4.08 -3.49 -3.85
N GLY A 431 4.29 -4.23 -2.76
CA GLY A 431 5.26 -5.32 -2.69
C GLY A 431 6.70 -4.82 -2.64
N ASN A 432 7.61 -5.64 -2.14
CA ASN A 432 9.04 -5.45 -2.35
C ASN A 432 9.76 -6.81 -2.44
N SER A 433 10.83 -6.87 -3.25
CA SER A 433 11.58 -8.10 -3.47
C SER A 433 12.24 -8.57 -2.17
N GLY A 434 12.13 -9.87 -1.87
CA GLY A 434 12.65 -10.48 -0.64
C GLY A 434 11.86 -10.13 0.64
N GLN A 435 10.69 -9.51 0.52
CA GLN A 435 9.86 -9.04 1.64
C GLN A 435 8.44 -9.60 1.60
N THR A 436 8.27 -10.88 1.22
CA THR A 436 6.95 -11.52 1.10
C THR A 436 6.18 -11.60 2.43
N ASP A 437 6.86 -11.89 3.54
CA ASP A 437 6.30 -11.85 4.90
C ASP A 437 5.97 -10.42 5.35
N TYR A 438 6.93 -9.51 5.20
CA TYR A 438 6.77 -8.13 5.65
C TYR A 438 5.65 -7.43 4.87
N SER A 439 5.56 -7.63 3.56
CA SER A 439 4.50 -7.06 2.73
C SER A 439 3.13 -7.65 3.10
N ALA A 440 3.05 -8.96 3.32
CA ALA A 440 1.83 -9.61 3.81
C ALA A 440 1.36 -9.04 5.16
N ALA A 441 2.28 -8.86 6.11
CA ALA A 441 1.96 -8.36 7.44
C ALA A 441 1.46 -6.92 7.41
N ASN A 442 2.09 -6.05 6.62
CA ASN A 442 1.72 -4.64 6.53
C ASN A 442 0.39 -4.45 5.78
N ASP A 443 0.17 -5.14 4.66
CA ASP A 443 -1.11 -5.05 3.94
C ASP A 443 -2.27 -5.64 4.76
N LEU A 444 -2.02 -6.67 5.58
CA LEU A 444 -2.99 -7.14 6.59
C LEU A 444 -3.39 -6.01 7.56
N LEU A 445 -2.45 -5.23 8.09
CA LEU A 445 -2.76 -4.11 8.99
C LEU A 445 -3.61 -3.03 8.28
N CYS A 446 -3.34 -2.79 7.01
CA CYS A 446 -4.16 -1.91 6.17
C CYS A 446 -5.60 -2.43 6.02
N LYS A 447 -5.78 -3.73 5.73
CA LYS A 447 -7.12 -4.31 5.62
C LYS A 447 -7.82 -4.44 6.96
N LEU A 448 -7.10 -4.63 8.07
CA LEU A 448 -7.66 -4.52 9.42
C LEU A 448 -8.15 -3.09 9.72
N THR A 449 -7.40 -2.07 9.29
CA THR A 449 -7.84 -0.66 9.40
C THR A 449 -9.14 -0.42 8.65
N SER A 450 -9.27 -0.98 7.45
CA SER A 450 -10.51 -0.95 6.67
C SER A 450 -11.66 -1.71 7.36
N TYR A 451 -11.38 -2.88 7.94
CA TYR A 451 -12.35 -3.66 8.69
C TYR A 451 -12.87 -2.93 9.93
N LEU A 452 -12.01 -2.20 10.66
CA LEU A 452 -12.41 -1.42 11.82
C LEU A 452 -13.37 -0.28 11.47
N ARG A 453 -13.34 0.28 10.25
CA ARG A 453 -14.35 1.27 9.82
C ARG A 453 -15.75 0.68 9.76
N HIS A 454 -15.85 -0.61 9.42
CA HIS A 454 -17.11 -1.34 9.40
C HIS A 454 -17.55 -1.78 10.81
N THR A 455 -16.65 -2.44 11.56
CA THR A 455 -17.01 -3.09 12.83
C THR A 455 -16.92 -2.18 14.05
N ARG A 456 -16.16 -1.09 13.96
CA ARG A 456 -16.02 -0.06 15.01
C ARG A 456 -16.11 1.34 14.40
N PRO A 457 -17.27 1.76 13.87
CA PRO A 457 -17.42 3.03 13.16
C PRO A 457 -17.13 4.28 14.02
N ASN A 458 -17.14 4.14 15.35
CA ASN A 458 -16.77 5.20 16.29
C ASN A 458 -15.26 5.26 16.60
N THR A 459 -14.47 4.29 16.13
CA THR A 459 -13.02 4.26 16.26
C THR A 459 -12.40 4.81 14.98
N GLN A 460 -11.61 5.88 15.10
CA GLN A 460 -10.85 6.42 13.99
C GLN A 460 -9.69 5.48 13.63
N ALA A 461 -9.82 4.72 12.56
CA ALA A 461 -8.79 3.76 12.13
C ALA A 461 -7.90 4.33 11.02
N ILE A 462 -6.58 4.36 11.25
CA ILE A 462 -5.59 4.95 10.35
C ILE A 462 -4.47 3.93 10.09
N ALA A 463 -4.13 3.74 8.82
CA ALA A 463 -2.92 3.03 8.41
C ALA A 463 -1.99 4.00 7.68
N VAL A 464 -0.72 4.03 8.07
CA VAL A 464 0.28 4.86 7.40
C VAL A 464 1.32 3.96 6.74
N ASP A 465 1.35 3.97 5.41
CA ASP A 465 2.36 3.31 4.61
C ASP A 465 3.58 4.23 4.49
N TRP A 466 4.56 3.97 5.35
CA TRP A 466 5.81 4.71 5.34
C TRP A 466 6.73 4.25 4.21
N THR A 467 7.30 5.23 3.47
CA THR A 467 8.51 5.00 2.66
C THR A 467 9.76 4.88 3.54
N ALA A 468 10.92 4.66 2.92
CA ALA A 468 12.21 4.67 3.60
C ALA A 468 12.47 6.03 4.29
N TRP A 469 12.72 6.03 5.60
CA TRP A 469 13.02 7.25 6.35
C TRP A 469 14.49 7.65 6.20
N GLY A 470 14.75 8.93 5.94
CA GLY A 470 16.08 9.52 5.96
C GLY A 470 16.53 9.81 7.40
N GLY A 471 17.81 9.58 7.70
CA GLY A 471 18.42 9.97 8.99
C GLY A 471 18.00 9.17 10.24
N ILE A 472 16.84 8.49 10.25
CA ILE A 472 16.37 7.64 11.36
C ILE A 472 15.76 6.31 10.90
N GLY A 473 15.72 5.32 11.79
CA GLY A 473 15.03 4.04 11.56
C GLY A 473 15.84 3.02 10.74
N MET A 474 15.17 1.94 10.31
CA MET A 474 15.81 0.76 9.71
C MET A 474 16.47 1.03 8.35
N ALA A 475 16.02 2.06 7.61
CA ALA A 475 16.48 2.38 6.26
C ALA A 475 17.78 3.20 6.19
N THR A 476 18.37 3.60 7.31
CA THR A 476 19.61 4.38 7.35
C THR A 476 20.88 3.53 7.26
N ARG A 477 20.75 2.21 7.30
CA ARG A 477 21.87 1.26 7.39
C ARG A 477 22.40 0.89 6.01
N GLY A 478 23.73 0.83 5.88
CA GLY A 478 24.41 0.24 4.72
C GLY A 478 24.18 0.99 3.40
N SER A 479 23.91 0.22 2.33
CA SER A 479 23.75 0.73 0.95
C SER A 479 22.33 1.20 0.62
N ILE A 480 21.38 1.12 1.56
CA ILE A 480 19.96 1.41 1.32
C ILE A 480 19.74 2.82 0.72
N PRO A 481 20.35 3.92 1.23
CA PRO A 481 20.15 5.24 0.62
C PRO A 481 20.59 5.33 -0.84
N ALA A 482 21.68 4.64 -1.20
CA ALA A 482 22.16 4.60 -2.59
C ALA A 482 21.23 3.79 -3.49
N ILE A 483 20.70 2.66 -2.99
CA ILE A 483 19.73 1.82 -3.71
C ILE A 483 18.42 2.59 -3.95
N MET A 484 17.89 3.27 -2.94
CA MET A 484 16.66 4.07 -3.06
C MET A 484 16.82 5.17 -4.11
N LYS A 485 17.94 5.90 -4.06
CA LYS A 485 18.26 6.92 -5.07
C LYS A 485 18.35 6.34 -6.48
N ALA A 486 18.96 5.16 -6.64
CA ALA A 486 19.04 4.49 -7.94
C ALA A 486 17.68 4.01 -8.45
N ALA A 487 16.77 3.62 -7.55
CA ALA A 487 15.40 3.22 -7.85
C ALA A 487 14.44 4.42 -8.07
N GLY A 488 14.92 5.66 -7.91
CA GLY A 488 14.11 6.88 -8.03
C GLY A 488 13.12 7.07 -6.88
N ILE A 489 13.41 6.50 -5.71
CA ILE A 489 12.57 6.55 -4.51
C ILE A 489 13.14 7.58 -3.54
N ASP A 490 12.32 8.56 -3.16
CA ASP A 490 12.73 9.58 -2.18
C ASP A 490 12.64 9.05 -0.75
N MET A 491 13.67 9.34 0.05
CA MET A 491 13.68 9.05 1.47
C MET A 491 12.92 10.14 2.24
N LEU A 492 12.00 9.75 3.11
CA LEU A 492 11.17 10.66 3.91
C LEU A 492 12.00 11.39 4.98
N PRO A 493 12.10 12.73 4.94
CA PRO A 493 12.74 13.51 5.98
C PRO A 493 11.94 13.43 7.30
N PRO A 494 12.62 13.27 8.46
CA PRO A 494 11.95 13.17 9.75
C PRO A 494 11.02 14.34 10.07
N GLU A 495 11.41 15.55 9.73
CA GLU A 495 10.65 16.79 9.94
C GLU A 495 9.31 16.81 9.19
N ILE A 496 9.20 16.04 8.09
CA ILE A 496 7.94 15.85 7.35
C ILE A 496 7.14 14.70 7.93
N GLY A 497 7.78 13.56 8.21
CA GLY A 497 7.09 12.34 8.63
C GLY A 497 6.59 12.34 10.07
N ILE A 498 7.37 12.88 11.02
CA ILE A 498 7.05 12.87 12.46
C ILE A 498 5.65 13.44 12.78
N PRO A 499 5.26 14.63 12.28
CA PRO A 499 3.98 15.23 12.64
C PRO A 499 2.76 14.55 12.00
N VAL A 500 2.93 13.68 11.00
CA VAL A 500 1.82 13.09 10.22
C VAL A 500 0.83 12.38 11.13
N VAL A 501 1.29 11.52 12.05
CA VAL A 501 0.38 10.76 12.92
C VAL A 501 -0.53 11.69 13.73
N ARG A 502 0.03 12.74 14.33
CA ARG A 502 -0.74 13.75 15.05
C ARG A 502 -1.69 14.50 14.12
N GLN A 503 -1.25 14.89 12.93
CA GLN A 503 -2.07 15.63 11.96
C GLN A 503 -3.28 14.79 11.52
N GLU A 504 -3.09 13.52 11.20
CA GLU A 504 -4.19 12.62 10.79
C GLU A 504 -5.16 12.35 11.93
N LEU A 505 -4.65 12.13 13.15
CA LEU A 505 -5.49 11.98 14.35
C LEU A 505 -6.35 13.22 14.58
N THR A 506 -5.75 14.42 14.52
CA THR A 506 -6.43 15.68 14.84
C THR A 506 -7.32 16.21 13.70
N SER A 507 -7.09 15.82 12.45
CA SER A 507 -7.93 16.16 11.29
C SER A 507 -9.21 15.30 11.22
N GLY A 508 -9.21 14.14 11.88
CA GLY A 508 -10.33 13.20 11.86
C GLY A 508 -10.30 12.23 10.69
N TYR A 509 -9.17 12.10 9.99
CA TYR A 509 -9.03 11.14 8.91
C TYR A 509 -9.17 9.69 9.40
N ALA A 510 -9.85 8.84 8.63
CA ALA A 510 -9.85 7.39 8.80
C ALA A 510 -9.65 6.73 7.43
N GLY A 511 -8.69 5.80 7.34
CA GLY A 511 -8.26 5.21 6.09
C GLY A 511 -6.79 4.84 6.05
N GLU A 512 -6.36 4.30 4.92
CA GLU A 512 -4.95 4.09 4.58
C GLU A 512 -4.40 5.34 3.91
N LEU A 513 -3.15 5.70 4.18
CA LEU A 513 -2.46 6.76 3.45
C LEU A 513 -0.99 6.40 3.23
N VAL A 514 -0.46 6.83 2.09
CA VAL A 514 0.94 6.63 1.69
C VAL A 514 1.69 7.94 1.84
N MET A 515 2.69 7.94 2.73
CA MET A 515 3.62 9.04 2.90
C MET A 515 4.93 8.72 2.19
N ALA A 516 5.04 9.18 0.95
CA ALA A 516 6.20 8.98 0.10
C ALA A 516 6.41 10.18 -0.82
N GLY A 517 7.65 10.41 -1.26
CA GLY A 517 7.94 11.40 -2.29
C GLY A 517 7.75 10.82 -3.68
N SER A 518 8.79 10.84 -4.50
CA SER A 518 8.85 10.01 -5.70
C SER A 518 8.81 8.53 -5.31
N LEU A 519 7.94 7.77 -6.00
CA LEU A 519 7.81 6.32 -5.84
C LEU A 519 8.69 5.53 -6.81
N GLY A 520 9.25 6.18 -7.83
CA GLY A 520 10.18 5.58 -8.79
C GLY A 520 9.69 4.24 -9.34
N MET A 521 10.56 3.23 -9.29
CA MET A 521 10.28 1.86 -9.77
C MET A 521 9.07 1.18 -9.09
N MET A 522 8.63 1.63 -7.92
CA MET A 522 7.42 1.08 -7.27
C MET A 522 6.14 1.47 -8.01
N ALA A 523 6.11 2.65 -8.63
CA ALA A 523 4.97 3.14 -9.42
C ALA A 523 5.10 2.83 -10.92
N ALA A 524 6.22 2.23 -11.35
CA ALA A 524 6.43 1.92 -12.76
C ALA A 524 5.40 0.90 -13.27
N PRO A 525 4.90 1.06 -14.50
CA PRO A 525 3.96 0.11 -15.09
C PRO A 525 4.63 -1.25 -15.37
N PHE A 526 3.86 -2.33 -15.26
CA PHE A 526 4.34 -3.70 -15.53
C PHE A 526 4.33 -4.08 -17.02
N ASP A 527 3.64 -3.30 -17.85
CA ASP A 527 3.60 -3.43 -19.31
C ASP A 527 3.70 -2.02 -19.92
N GLU A 528 4.35 -1.91 -21.09
CA GLU A 528 4.62 -0.62 -21.76
C GLU A 528 3.35 0.20 -22.07
N THR A 529 2.24 -0.48 -22.35
CA THR A 529 0.92 0.14 -22.60
C THR A 529 -0.03 -0.02 -21.41
N GLY A 530 0.50 -0.47 -20.28
CA GLY A 530 -0.23 -0.88 -19.09
C GLY A 530 -1.30 -1.93 -19.40
N GLY A 531 -0.97 -2.94 -20.22
CA GLY A 531 -1.78 -4.13 -20.48
C GLY A 531 -2.82 -4.00 -21.60
N LEU A 532 -2.96 -2.82 -22.20
CA LEU A 532 -3.97 -2.55 -23.23
C LEU A 532 -3.54 -3.00 -24.62
N ASP A 533 -4.41 -3.65 -25.38
CA ASP A 533 -4.22 -3.83 -26.82
C ASP A 533 -4.62 -2.54 -27.54
N VAL A 534 -3.64 -1.64 -27.69
CA VAL A 534 -3.85 -0.31 -28.27
C VAL A 534 -4.35 -0.37 -29.71
N ASP A 535 -3.97 -1.39 -30.48
CA ASP A 535 -4.41 -1.51 -31.87
C ASP A 535 -5.90 -1.85 -31.93
N LEU A 536 -6.34 -2.80 -31.10
CA LEU A 536 -7.74 -3.16 -30.96
C LEU A 536 -8.61 -1.98 -30.53
N VAL A 537 -8.16 -1.21 -29.52
CA VAL A 537 -8.90 -0.02 -29.06
C VAL A 537 -8.93 1.06 -30.14
N ASN A 538 -7.83 1.28 -30.85
CA ASN A 538 -7.77 2.29 -31.90
C ASN A 538 -8.57 1.88 -33.16
N ASP A 539 -8.67 0.59 -33.48
CA ASP A 539 -9.58 0.09 -34.51
C ASP A 539 -11.05 0.33 -34.12
N TRP A 540 -11.39 0.06 -32.85
CA TRP A 540 -12.71 0.37 -32.33
C TRP A 540 -13.03 1.87 -32.44
N LEU A 541 -12.09 2.75 -32.05
CA LEU A 541 -12.25 4.22 -32.20
C LEU A 541 -12.49 4.64 -33.66
N ARG A 542 -11.74 4.06 -34.60
CA ARG A 542 -11.91 4.34 -36.04
C ARG A 542 -13.23 3.85 -36.62
N SER A 543 -13.85 2.85 -36.00
CA SER A 543 -15.12 2.27 -36.44
C SER A 543 -16.36 3.02 -35.95
N GLN A 544 -16.20 4.01 -35.06
CA GLN A 544 -17.33 4.81 -34.58
C GLN A 544 -17.94 5.62 -35.73
N GLU A 545 -19.27 5.64 -35.81
CA GLU A 545 -20.00 6.39 -36.86
C GLU A 545 -19.72 7.90 -36.80
N THR A 546 -19.56 8.43 -35.57
CA THR A 546 -19.22 9.83 -35.32
C THR A 546 -17.79 9.90 -34.78
N PRO A 547 -16.83 10.42 -35.55
CA PRO A 547 -15.46 10.58 -35.09
C PRO A 547 -15.36 11.52 -33.89
N LEU A 548 -14.60 11.12 -32.88
CA LEU A 548 -14.26 11.98 -31.75
C LEU A 548 -13.25 13.04 -32.21
N LEU A 549 -13.59 14.31 -31.99
CA LEU A 549 -12.81 15.44 -32.53
C LEU A 549 -11.49 15.66 -31.79
N MET A 550 -11.47 15.35 -30.48
CA MET A 550 -10.35 15.66 -29.59
C MET A 550 -9.63 14.41 -29.07
N VAL A 551 -10.23 13.22 -29.21
CA VAL A 551 -9.62 11.95 -28.84
C VAL A 551 -9.02 11.31 -30.10
N GLY A 552 -7.69 11.29 -30.17
CA GLY A 552 -6.95 10.68 -31.27
C GLY A 552 -6.63 9.21 -31.02
N GLY A 553 -5.34 8.88 -31.01
CA GLY A 553 -4.84 7.53 -30.79
C GLY A 553 -4.58 7.23 -29.32
N VAL A 554 -5.21 6.18 -28.79
CA VAL A 554 -4.90 5.63 -27.47
C VAL A 554 -3.51 5.00 -27.51
N LYS A 555 -2.69 5.32 -26.50
CA LYS A 555 -1.31 4.83 -26.32
C LYS A 555 -1.17 3.82 -25.19
N GLY A 556 -2.13 3.77 -24.29
CA GLY A 556 -2.14 2.80 -23.20
C GLY A 556 -2.99 3.28 -22.05
N TYR A 557 -2.82 2.61 -20.92
CA TYR A 557 -3.45 2.95 -19.66
C TYR A 557 -2.40 2.94 -18.55
N ASP A 558 -2.20 4.06 -17.88
CA ASP A 558 -1.36 4.15 -16.69
C ASP A 558 -2.22 4.04 -15.43
N LEU A 559 -1.76 3.34 -14.39
CA LEU A 559 -2.58 3.17 -13.19
C LEU A 559 -2.77 4.48 -12.41
N LEU A 560 -1.78 5.38 -12.43
CA LEU A 560 -1.78 6.65 -11.71
C LEU A 560 -2.37 7.81 -12.51
N GLU A 561 -2.23 7.78 -13.83
CA GLU A 561 -2.71 8.85 -14.72
C GLU A 561 -3.91 8.42 -15.60
N GLY A 562 -4.31 7.16 -15.56
CA GLY A 562 -5.43 6.62 -16.32
C GLY A 562 -5.14 6.46 -17.82
N TRP A 563 -6.17 6.64 -18.64
CA TRP A 563 -6.08 6.56 -20.11
C TRP A 563 -5.04 7.52 -20.65
N GLN A 564 -4.15 7.05 -21.54
CA GLN A 564 -3.15 7.89 -22.20
C GLN A 564 -3.48 7.99 -23.69
N VAL A 565 -3.73 9.20 -24.18
CA VAL A 565 -4.14 9.44 -25.58
C VAL A 565 -3.29 10.53 -26.20
N GLU A 566 -2.99 10.38 -27.49
CA GLU A 566 -2.39 11.41 -28.34
C GLU A 566 -3.42 11.94 -29.33
N THR A 567 -3.50 13.26 -29.49
CA THR A 567 -4.35 13.90 -30.50
C THR A 567 -3.55 14.91 -31.32
N SER A 568 -3.64 14.79 -32.64
CA SER A 568 -2.97 15.69 -33.57
C SER A 568 -3.96 16.75 -34.05
N LEU A 569 -3.67 18.01 -33.74
CA LEU A 569 -4.50 19.14 -34.10
C LEU A 569 -3.81 19.99 -35.18
N ASN A 570 -4.54 20.27 -36.27
CA ASN A 570 -4.03 21.01 -37.42
C ASN A 570 -4.98 22.15 -37.81
N PRO A 571 -4.58 23.43 -37.61
CA PRO A 571 -5.40 24.58 -37.98
C PRO A 571 -5.78 24.67 -39.46
N ASN A 572 -5.07 23.98 -40.36
CA ASN A 572 -5.43 23.94 -41.78
C ASN A 572 -6.60 23.00 -42.09
N HIS A 573 -6.89 22.04 -41.20
CA HIS A 573 -7.91 21.01 -41.41
C HIS A 573 -9.08 21.12 -40.43
N GLN A 574 -8.89 21.79 -39.30
CA GLN A 574 -9.88 21.92 -38.22
C GLN A 574 -10.32 23.40 -38.08
N PRO A 575 -11.48 23.78 -38.66
CA PRO A 575 -11.92 25.17 -38.71
C PRO A 575 -12.02 25.86 -37.35
N PHE A 576 -12.42 25.12 -36.30
CA PHE A 576 -12.55 25.69 -34.94
C PHE A 576 -11.25 26.26 -34.37
N LEU A 577 -10.08 25.85 -34.88
CA LEU A 577 -8.78 26.41 -34.51
C LEU A 577 -8.55 27.73 -35.24
N TYR A 578 -8.79 27.76 -36.56
CA TYR A 578 -8.62 28.96 -37.38
C TYR A 578 -9.62 30.06 -37.00
N ASP A 579 -10.88 29.70 -36.78
CA ASP A 579 -11.95 30.62 -36.41
C ASP A 579 -11.76 31.22 -35.00
N HIS A 580 -10.93 30.57 -34.17
CA HIS A 580 -10.57 31.03 -32.83
C HIS A 580 -9.17 31.66 -32.76
N ALA A 581 -8.65 32.15 -33.89
CA ALA A 581 -7.37 32.84 -33.93
C ALA A 581 -7.43 34.22 -33.23
N MET A 582 -6.41 34.53 -32.43
CA MET A 582 -6.17 35.86 -31.87
C MET A 582 -4.97 36.47 -32.58
N ASP A 583 -5.15 37.65 -33.18
CA ASP A 583 -4.15 38.33 -34.00
C ASP A 583 -3.53 37.43 -35.08
N GLY A 584 -4.37 36.61 -35.72
CA GLY A 584 -3.96 35.68 -36.78
C GLY A 584 -3.20 34.44 -36.31
N THR A 585 -3.04 34.24 -34.99
CA THR A 585 -2.47 33.00 -34.42
C THR A 585 -3.60 32.12 -33.91
N PRO A 586 -3.83 30.91 -34.46
CA PRO A 586 -4.81 29.98 -33.93
C PRO A 586 -4.53 29.61 -32.48
N LEU A 587 -5.60 29.54 -31.67
CA LEU A 587 -5.55 29.05 -30.29
C LEU A 587 -6.52 27.90 -30.12
N LEU A 588 -6.17 26.95 -29.25
CA LEU A 588 -7.11 25.92 -28.84
C LEU A 588 -8.23 26.58 -28.00
N PRO A 589 -9.50 26.56 -28.44
CA PRO A 589 -10.59 27.16 -27.70
C PRO A 589 -10.83 26.44 -26.38
N GLY A 590 -11.22 27.20 -25.35
CA GLY A 590 -11.47 26.64 -24.03
C GLY A 590 -12.52 25.51 -24.03
N VAL A 591 -13.61 25.71 -24.77
CA VAL A 591 -14.70 24.73 -24.93
C VAL A 591 -14.25 23.41 -25.55
N MET A 592 -13.16 23.41 -26.33
CA MET A 592 -12.61 22.16 -26.86
C MET A 592 -11.84 21.39 -25.80
N GLY A 593 -11.33 22.06 -24.76
CA GLY A 593 -10.84 21.42 -23.53
C GLY A 593 -11.98 20.72 -22.77
N THR A 594 -13.16 21.32 -22.68
CA THR A 594 -14.36 20.68 -22.11
C THR A 594 -14.78 19.45 -22.91
N GLU A 595 -14.93 19.61 -24.24
CA GLU A 595 -15.31 18.54 -25.17
C GLU A 595 -14.33 17.37 -25.11
N THR A 596 -13.04 17.67 -24.98
CA THR A 596 -11.96 16.70 -24.83
C THR A 596 -12.21 15.72 -23.69
N PHE A 597 -12.51 16.24 -22.50
CA PHE A 597 -12.68 15.40 -21.31
C PHE A 597 -14.00 14.62 -21.35
N ALA A 598 -15.07 15.23 -21.87
CA ALA A 598 -16.33 14.53 -22.10
C ALA A 598 -16.17 13.38 -23.10
N GLN A 599 -15.52 13.60 -24.25
CA GLN A 599 -15.27 12.55 -25.24
C GLN A 599 -14.41 11.42 -24.68
N LEU A 600 -13.31 11.75 -23.98
CA LEU A 600 -12.45 10.71 -23.40
C LEU A 600 -13.17 9.90 -22.32
N ALA A 601 -14.06 10.51 -21.53
CA ALA A 601 -14.87 9.79 -20.56
C ALA A 601 -15.81 8.75 -21.21
N THR A 602 -16.36 9.04 -22.40
CA THR A 602 -17.17 8.06 -23.15
C THR A 602 -16.38 6.85 -23.66
N VAL A 603 -15.08 7.02 -23.90
CA VAL A 603 -14.16 5.91 -24.24
C VAL A 603 -13.75 5.16 -22.97
N ALA A 604 -13.56 5.91 -21.88
CA ALA A 604 -13.02 5.38 -20.64
C ALA A 604 -14.02 4.57 -19.80
N THR A 605 -15.31 4.67 -20.09
CA THR A 605 -16.39 4.10 -19.26
C THR A 605 -17.25 3.08 -20.01
N PRO A 606 -17.85 2.10 -19.31
CA PRO A 606 -18.79 1.17 -19.93
C PRO A 606 -20.07 1.88 -20.40
N ALA A 607 -20.78 1.27 -21.35
CA ALA A 607 -21.92 1.90 -22.05
C ALA A 607 -23.14 2.27 -21.18
N ASN A 608 -23.20 1.79 -19.92
CA ASN A 608 -24.24 2.17 -18.96
C ASN A 608 -23.93 3.48 -18.21
N TYR A 609 -22.75 4.06 -18.39
CA TYR A 609 -22.40 5.38 -17.86
C TYR A 609 -22.68 6.47 -18.89
N VAL A 610 -23.03 7.66 -18.40
CA VAL A 610 -23.22 8.87 -19.21
C VAL A 610 -22.52 10.04 -18.52
N VAL A 611 -21.87 10.90 -19.31
CA VAL A 611 -21.27 12.12 -18.77
C VAL A 611 -22.37 13.06 -18.30
N GLN A 612 -22.39 13.36 -17.02
CA GLN A 612 -23.35 14.29 -16.41
C GLN A 612 -22.81 15.72 -16.43
N ALA A 613 -21.53 15.91 -16.15
CA ALA A 613 -20.91 17.23 -16.11
C ALA A 613 -19.41 17.18 -16.38
N VAL A 614 -18.89 18.27 -16.93
CA VAL A 614 -17.47 18.62 -16.82
C VAL A 614 -17.40 19.83 -15.89
N GLN A 615 -16.61 19.74 -14.83
CA GLN A 615 -16.55 20.73 -13.76
C GLN A 615 -15.11 20.98 -13.31
N ASN A 616 -14.94 22.00 -12.46
CA ASN A 616 -13.62 22.39 -11.92
C ASN A 616 -12.56 22.61 -13.01
N GLU A 617 -12.99 23.07 -14.19
CA GLU A 617 -12.12 23.32 -15.32
C GLU A 617 -11.11 24.43 -15.03
N GLN A 618 -9.82 24.13 -15.18
CA GLN A 618 -8.74 25.12 -15.03
C GLN A 618 -8.05 25.36 -16.37
N PHE A 619 -8.06 26.62 -16.81
CA PHE A 619 -7.40 27.11 -18.01
C PHE A 619 -6.00 27.63 -17.66
N LEU A 620 -5.06 26.71 -17.48
CA LEU A 620 -3.74 27.04 -16.91
C LEU A 620 -2.85 27.78 -17.90
N ASN A 621 -2.82 27.32 -19.14
CA ASN A 621 -1.92 27.87 -20.16
C ASN A 621 -2.57 27.85 -21.55
N PRO A 622 -2.60 28.98 -22.28
CA PRO A 622 -3.10 28.98 -23.65
C PRO A 622 -2.18 28.14 -24.55
N PHE A 623 -2.77 27.30 -25.40
CA PHE A 623 -2.05 26.58 -26.45
C PHE A 623 -2.22 27.30 -27.79
N LYS A 624 -1.09 27.65 -28.42
CA LYS A 624 -1.04 28.44 -29.65
C LYS A 624 -0.38 27.62 -30.76
N PHE A 625 -0.97 27.67 -31.95
CA PHE A 625 -0.43 27.00 -33.13
C PHE A 625 0.35 28.00 -33.97
N TYR A 626 1.64 28.10 -33.70
CA TYR A 626 2.50 28.99 -34.48
C TYR A 626 2.64 28.46 -35.92
N ARG A 627 2.60 29.39 -36.89
CA ARG A 627 2.81 29.12 -38.32
C ARG A 627 1.82 28.12 -38.95
N MET A 628 0.64 27.93 -38.35
CA MET A 628 -0.36 26.95 -38.81
C MET A 628 0.18 25.50 -38.84
N GLU A 629 1.23 25.20 -38.08
CA GLU A 629 1.81 23.85 -38.03
C GLU A 629 0.92 22.92 -37.19
N PRO A 630 0.75 21.65 -37.61
CA PRO A 630 0.08 20.65 -36.79
C PRO A 630 0.85 20.43 -35.48
N GLN A 631 0.13 20.20 -34.39
CA GLN A 631 0.73 19.95 -33.08
C GLN A 631 0.10 18.71 -32.44
N MET A 632 0.94 17.92 -31.78
CA MET A 632 0.51 16.80 -30.95
C MET A 632 0.22 17.29 -29.53
N LEU A 633 -0.95 16.92 -29.02
CA LEU A 633 -1.33 17.08 -27.63
C LEU A 633 -1.54 15.72 -27.00
N TYR A 634 -1.37 15.64 -25.68
CA TYR A 634 -1.49 14.41 -24.92
C TYR A 634 -2.58 14.59 -23.88
N LEU A 635 -3.42 13.58 -23.74
CA LEU A 635 -4.55 13.58 -22.84
C LEU A 635 -4.37 12.48 -21.82
N SER A 636 -4.70 12.78 -20.57
CA SER A 636 -4.89 11.77 -19.54
C SER A 636 -6.26 11.88 -18.88
N LEU A 637 -6.86 10.74 -18.52
CA LEU A 637 -8.11 10.68 -17.76
C LEU A 637 -8.15 9.43 -16.89
N GLN A 638 -8.18 9.62 -15.57
CA GLN A 638 -8.37 8.56 -14.59
C GLN A 638 -9.76 8.64 -13.99
N MET A 639 -10.54 7.56 -14.08
CA MET A 639 -11.89 7.49 -13.51
C MET A 639 -11.84 6.89 -12.10
N VAL A 640 -12.09 7.70 -11.08
CA VAL A 640 -12.08 7.30 -9.65
C VAL A 640 -13.50 6.99 -9.19
N VAL A 641 -13.69 5.87 -8.49
CA VAL A 641 -15.01 5.51 -7.92
C VAL A 641 -15.30 6.37 -6.69
N GLN A 642 -16.48 7.00 -6.69
CA GLN A 642 -16.97 7.80 -5.56
C GLN A 642 -17.80 6.94 -4.60
N ALA A 643 -18.00 7.46 -3.38
CA ALA A 643 -18.71 6.75 -2.33
C ALA A 643 -20.20 6.44 -2.66
N ASP A 644 -20.81 7.21 -3.57
CA ASP A 644 -22.18 7.01 -4.04
C ASP A 644 -22.28 6.08 -5.28
N GLY A 645 -21.16 5.53 -5.74
CA GLY A 645 -21.07 4.69 -6.93
C GLY A 645 -20.91 5.45 -8.24
N SER A 646 -20.93 6.79 -8.24
CA SER A 646 -20.57 7.58 -9.42
C SER A 646 -19.06 7.47 -9.73
N LEU A 647 -18.67 7.87 -10.95
CA LEU A 647 -17.27 7.96 -11.35
C LEU A 647 -16.86 9.42 -11.46
N LEU A 648 -15.69 9.76 -10.94
CA LEU A 648 -15.08 11.08 -11.12
C LEU A 648 -13.81 10.93 -11.95
N GLY A 649 -13.86 11.38 -13.19
CA GLY A 649 -12.74 11.46 -14.12
C GLY A 649 -11.83 12.65 -13.80
N GLN A 650 -10.56 12.43 -13.51
CA GLN A 650 -9.56 13.49 -13.35
C GLN A 650 -8.74 13.61 -14.63
N GLY A 651 -8.97 14.69 -15.39
CA GLY A 651 -8.45 14.88 -16.73
C GLY A 651 -7.33 15.92 -16.82
N LYS A 652 -6.33 15.67 -17.67
CA LYS A 652 -5.31 16.65 -18.05
C LYS A 652 -5.12 16.68 -19.58
N LEU A 653 -4.96 17.87 -20.14
CA LEU A 653 -4.54 18.09 -21.52
C LEU A 653 -3.21 18.84 -21.51
N ARG A 654 -2.18 18.22 -22.09
CA ARG A 654 -0.79 18.69 -22.05
C ARG A 654 -0.15 18.72 -23.43
N SER A 655 0.91 19.52 -23.56
CA SER A 655 1.83 19.46 -24.69
C SER A 655 3.21 19.08 -24.21
N VAL A 656 3.98 18.46 -25.09
CA VAL A 656 5.36 18.03 -24.82
C VAL A 656 6.27 18.68 -25.86
N ARG A 657 7.34 19.31 -25.39
CA ARG A 657 8.34 19.96 -26.25
C ARG A 657 9.72 19.39 -25.97
N GLU A 658 10.32 18.81 -27.00
CA GLU A 658 11.73 18.47 -26.98
C GLU A 658 12.59 19.73 -26.84
N LEU A 659 13.52 19.70 -25.88
CA LEU A 659 14.46 20.79 -25.68
C LEU A 659 15.59 20.67 -26.72
N ALA A 660 16.02 21.81 -27.25
CA ALA A 660 17.03 21.85 -28.32
C ALA A 660 18.41 21.28 -27.90
N GLN A 661 18.63 21.07 -26.60
CA GLN A 661 19.85 20.51 -26.05
C GLN A 661 19.70 18.98 -25.92
N PRO A 662 20.49 18.18 -26.63
CA PRO A 662 20.42 16.72 -26.55
C PRO A 662 20.65 16.24 -25.11
N GLY A 663 19.75 15.38 -24.60
CA GLY A 663 19.88 14.75 -23.29
C GLY A 663 19.17 15.47 -22.13
N LEU A 664 18.50 16.61 -22.37
CA LEU A 664 17.54 17.15 -21.40
C LEU A 664 16.19 16.45 -21.55
N PRO A 665 15.47 16.20 -20.43
CA PRO A 665 14.14 15.62 -20.51
C PRO A 665 13.18 16.56 -21.25
N PRO A 666 12.20 16.02 -21.99
CA PRO A 666 11.23 16.84 -22.68
C PRO A 666 10.45 17.72 -21.70
N GLN A 667 10.17 18.95 -22.10
CA GLN A 667 9.41 19.89 -21.29
C GLN A 667 7.92 19.65 -21.51
N GLU A 668 7.24 19.21 -20.47
CA GLU A 668 5.79 19.10 -20.44
C GLU A 668 5.15 20.42 -19.99
N LYS A 669 4.01 20.75 -20.61
CA LYS A 669 3.19 21.88 -20.21
C LYS A 669 1.72 21.50 -20.16
N VAL A 670 1.10 21.62 -18.98
CA VAL A 670 -0.34 21.40 -18.80
C VAL A 670 -1.11 22.64 -19.23
N HIS A 671 -2.12 22.45 -20.08
CA HIS A 671 -2.95 23.50 -20.64
C HIS A 671 -4.32 23.57 -19.97
N PHE A 672 -4.95 22.40 -19.80
CA PHE A 672 -6.27 22.26 -19.21
C PHE A 672 -6.27 21.13 -18.21
N THR A 673 -7.01 21.30 -17.11
CA THR A 673 -7.41 20.22 -16.22
C THR A 673 -8.90 20.31 -16.00
N ALA A 674 -9.58 19.19 -15.79
CA ALA A 674 -10.99 19.18 -15.43
C ALA A 674 -11.33 17.93 -14.62
N GLU A 675 -12.46 17.99 -13.95
CA GLU A 675 -13.15 16.83 -13.40
C GLU A 675 -14.35 16.50 -14.29
N VAL A 676 -14.58 15.21 -14.56
CA VAL A 676 -15.72 14.71 -15.33
C VAL A 676 -16.55 13.82 -14.42
N VAL A 677 -17.84 14.10 -14.29
CA VAL A 677 -18.79 13.28 -13.52
C VAL A 677 -19.63 12.46 -14.47
#